data_AF-A0A6P0R848-F1
#
_entry.id   AF-A0A6P0R848-F1
#
_cell.length_a   1.000
_cell.length_b   1.000
_cell.length_c   1.000
_cell.angle_alpha   90.00
_cell.angle_beta   90.00
_cell.angle_gamma   90.00
#
_symmetry.space_group_name_H-M   'P 1'
#
loop_
_entity.id
_entity.type
_entity.pdbx_description
1 polymer ?
#
loop_
_entity_poly.entity_id
_entity_poly.type
_entity_poly.pdbx_seq_one_letter_code
_entity_poly.pdbx_strand_id
1 'polypeptide(L)'
;MVTLTNGDDFFDQENEGNQIPDTINGIGGDDTILTSVLSGSLVRGGEGNDSLLSRGISSFNTEGESINPDNLEGGNGDDTLNFVGLGGFGFGDAGNDTLEVISRTTLYGGGGNDFLRGSNGDNWFSANQGNDTIVIGQRDSIYGGRDSDTISLLSNNEVPDNLDLENLATLSSATGDDNFISANRQADFVAAWGDRDIIYGGRDGDTLYSLGSQVRLSGDRGDDVITNLNRERTGIVPGNSTATALIPISRSTLLGGEGNDLIQGAVGPLQDGRNSLDGGVGNDTLRGQAARDTLVGGEGNDSIVTRLLEENQDKFSPNSVELILPGFSGANRLDGGAGNDTLVAGFVTDTMIGGEGNDCLSGIFNRGDGGAGSDTIDATTTGTVVAEITLIGGAGNDRLLGNTNTGVSNFFNGGTGNDFIQFGGTGDQLIGNTQGNDTIIATQIEGNTSTFLIVDTQGRNTLSGGFGDDSLVTGAGDDSIIGGAESETGNDSIVAGAGDDVIFGRGGRDTILGGAGNDYIAAGLNGTGDSLIGGEGNDSFAYFAVSEDTKNSVIVDFDPADDRILLLGDGFNLANSSEGSIIASADFVLIDPGDNYVNSDARGTTPTIIYERNPVQIPDEESPTLAGSGLLKYDPSGNGGPEDLSDVITIARLNGTPNLLQSDILII
;
A
#
# COMPACT_ATOMS: atom_id res chain seq x y z
N MET A 1 -43.32 -13.04 -55.65
CA MET A 1 -42.34 -14.08 -55.32
C MET A 1 -41.70 -14.59 -56.61
N VAL A 2 -40.38 -14.64 -56.64
CA VAL A 2 -39.55 -15.26 -57.69
C VAL A 2 -38.72 -16.36 -57.04
N THR A 3 -38.45 -17.44 -57.79
CA THR A 3 -37.58 -18.53 -57.36
C THR A 3 -36.51 -18.74 -58.43
N LEU A 4 -35.25 -18.71 -58.03
CA LEU A 4 -34.10 -18.88 -58.93
C LEU A 4 -33.85 -20.38 -59.19
N THR A 5 -32.88 -20.67 -60.05
CA THR A 5 -32.52 -22.03 -60.43
C THR A 5 -31.59 -22.65 -59.38
N ASN A 6 -30.95 -23.77 -59.74
CA ASN A 6 -30.04 -24.50 -58.86
C ASN A 6 -28.57 -24.33 -59.31
N GLY A 7 -28.28 -23.26 -60.04
CA GLY A 7 -26.93 -22.87 -60.40
C GLY A 7 -26.87 -21.35 -60.46
N ASP A 8 -25.65 -20.82 -60.58
CA ASP A 8 -25.34 -19.41 -60.36
C ASP A 8 -26.24 -18.47 -61.17
N ASP A 9 -27.10 -17.72 -60.47
CA ASP A 9 -28.04 -16.77 -61.03
C ASP A 9 -27.66 -15.32 -60.68
N PHE A 10 -27.92 -14.40 -61.61
CA PHE A 10 -27.85 -12.95 -61.36
C PHE A 10 -29.26 -12.36 -61.47
N PHE A 11 -29.76 -11.79 -60.37
CA PHE A 11 -31.10 -11.22 -60.31
C PHE A 11 -31.10 -9.77 -59.81
N ASP A 12 -31.55 -8.84 -60.66
CA ASP A 12 -31.72 -7.43 -60.30
C ASP A 12 -33.21 -7.04 -60.38
N GLN A 13 -33.81 -6.64 -59.25
CA GLN A 13 -35.22 -6.22 -59.19
C GLN A 13 -35.54 -4.99 -60.05
N GLU A 14 -34.55 -4.17 -60.40
CA GLU A 14 -34.71 -2.95 -61.20
C GLU A 14 -34.46 -3.19 -62.70
N ASN A 15 -34.16 -4.42 -63.11
CA ASN A 15 -33.91 -4.73 -64.52
C ASN A 15 -35.21 -4.66 -65.36
N GLU A 16 -35.13 -4.03 -66.54
CA GLU A 16 -36.27 -3.85 -67.44
C GLU A 16 -36.82 -5.22 -67.89
N GLY A 17 -37.96 -5.63 -67.32
CA GLY A 17 -38.63 -6.89 -67.65
C GLY A 17 -38.97 -7.76 -66.43
N ASN A 18 -38.41 -7.45 -65.27
CA ASN A 18 -38.76 -8.12 -64.03
C ASN A 18 -40.08 -7.54 -63.46
N GLN A 19 -40.95 -8.41 -62.95
CA GLN A 19 -41.90 -7.96 -61.92
C GLN A 19 -41.04 -7.57 -60.71
N ILE A 20 -41.49 -6.65 -59.86
CA ILE A 20 -40.77 -6.27 -58.62
C ILE A 20 -41.33 -7.18 -57.52
N PRO A 21 -40.83 -8.42 -57.32
CA PRO A 21 -41.40 -9.31 -56.32
C PRO A 21 -40.99 -8.90 -54.92
N ASP A 22 -41.91 -8.93 -53.97
CA ASP A 22 -41.56 -8.72 -52.55
C ASP A 22 -40.71 -9.87 -51.96
N THR A 23 -40.55 -10.99 -52.68
CA THR A 23 -39.79 -12.16 -52.19
C THR A 23 -39.00 -12.81 -53.32
N ILE A 24 -37.72 -13.07 -53.09
CA ILE A 24 -36.81 -13.76 -54.00
C ILE A 24 -36.18 -14.93 -53.23
N ASN A 25 -36.31 -16.14 -53.76
CA ASN A 25 -35.72 -17.33 -53.16
C ASN A 25 -34.72 -17.94 -54.16
N GLY A 26 -33.44 -17.95 -53.81
CA GLY A 26 -32.48 -18.88 -54.37
C GLY A 26 -32.74 -20.30 -53.87
N ILE A 27 -32.22 -21.28 -54.60
CA ILE A 27 -32.33 -22.71 -54.25
C ILE A 27 -30.92 -23.28 -54.08
N GLY A 28 -30.03 -23.01 -55.04
CA GLY A 28 -28.60 -23.22 -54.84
C GLY A 28 -27.75 -22.77 -56.02
N GLY A 29 -26.43 -22.76 -55.86
CA GLY A 29 -25.50 -22.06 -56.75
C GLY A 29 -25.00 -20.79 -56.08
N ASP A 30 -23.99 -20.14 -56.66
CA ASP A 30 -23.47 -18.88 -56.12
C ASP A 30 -24.24 -17.70 -56.75
N ASP A 31 -25.35 -17.28 -56.12
CA ASP A 31 -26.28 -16.29 -56.67
C ASP A 31 -25.84 -14.85 -56.34
N THR A 32 -26.20 -13.89 -57.21
CA THR A 32 -26.05 -12.46 -56.95
C THR A 32 -27.40 -11.76 -57.09
N ILE A 33 -27.91 -11.21 -55.98
CA ILE A 33 -29.27 -10.67 -55.90
C ILE A 33 -29.25 -9.20 -55.46
N LEU A 34 -29.81 -8.32 -56.28
CA LEU A 34 -29.96 -6.89 -56.00
C LEU A 34 -31.42 -6.52 -55.76
N THR A 35 -31.72 -6.07 -54.53
CA THR A 35 -33.06 -5.60 -54.13
C THR A 35 -33.40 -4.23 -54.70
N SER A 36 -34.67 -3.83 -54.66
CA SER A 36 -35.19 -2.57 -55.14
C SER A 36 -34.70 -1.40 -54.29
N VAL A 37 -34.64 -0.22 -54.91
CA VAL A 37 -34.41 1.04 -54.19
C VAL A 37 -35.60 1.48 -53.32
N LEU A 38 -36.76 0.83 -53.46
CA LEU A 38 -37.98 1.12 -52.70
C LEU A 38 -38.06 0.42 -51.33
N SER A 39 -37.12 -0.49 -51.06
CA SER A 39 -37.09 -1.37 -49.87
C SER A 39 -38.29 -2.32 -49.73
N GLY A 40 -38.29 -3.16 -48.70
CA GLY A 40 -39.36 -4.11 -48.35
C GLY A 40 -39.22 -5.49 -48.97
N SER A 41 -38.04 -5.81 -49.51
CA SER A 41 -37.74 -7.10 -50.13
C SER A 41 -37.32 -8.14 -49.10
N LEU A 42 -37.84 -9.36 -49.22
CA LEU A 42 -37.29 -10.56 -48.59
C LEU A 42 -36.45 -11.33 -49.60
N VAL A 43 -35.17 -11.52 -49.32
CA VAL A 43 -34.23 -12.27 -50.16
C VAL A 43 -33.69 -13.45 -49.36
N ARG A 44 -33.66 -14.62 -50.01
CA ARG A 44 -33.05 -15.85 -49.48
C ARG A 44 -32.03 -16.35 -50.50
N GLY A 45 -30.77 -16.53 -50.11
CA GLY A 45 -29.71 -17.09 -50.95
C GLY A 45 -29.89 -18.58 -51.18
N GLY A 46 -29.94 -19.37 -50.09
CA GLY A 46 -30.23 -20.80 -50.17
C GLY A 46 -28.99 -21.65 -49.91
N GLU A 47 -28.39 -22.24 -50.95
CA GLU A 47 -27.20 -23.10 -50.84
C GLU A 47 -26.11 -22.59 -51.79
N GLY A 48 -24.91 -22.30 -51.31
CA GLY A 48 -23.85 -21.72 -52.12
C GLY A 48 -23.32 -20.46 -51.48
N ASN A 49 -22.40 -19.78 -52.15
CA ASN A 49 -21.81 -18.54 -51.64
C ASN A 49 -22.48 -17.34 -52.33
N ASP A 50 -23.55 -16.84 -51.73
CA ASP A 50 -24.45 -15.86 -52.32
C ASP A 50 -24.04 -14.42 -52.01
N SER A 51 -24.28 -13.50 -52.96
CA SER A 51 -24.05 -12.07 -52.81
C SER A 51 -25.36 -11.29 -52.85
N LEU A 52 -25.80 -10.82 -51.69
CA LEU A 52 -27.10 -10.17 -51.49
C LEU A 52 -26.91 -8.67 -51.22
N LEU A 53 -27.47 -7.81 -52.07
CA LEU A 53 -27.35 -6.35 -51.94
C LEU A 53 -28.71 -5.70 -51.65
N SER A 54 -28.87 -5.16 -50.44
CA SER A 54 -29.93 -4.22 -50.08
C SER A 54 -29.58 -2.81 -50.60
N ARG A 55 -30.29 -2.33 -51.63
CA ARG A 55 -30.09 -0.96 -52.16
C ARG A 55 -30.86 0.06 -51.35
N GLY A 56 -32.13 -0.24 -51.04
CA GLY A 56 -33.02 0.49 -50.14
C GLY A 56 -33.06 2.02 -50.21
N ILE A 57 -33.76 2.64 -49.26
CA ILE A 57 -33.87 4.11 -49.14
C ILE A 57 -32.68 4.64 -48.33
N SER A 58 -31.94 5.59 -48.91
CA SER A 58 -30.70 6.13 -48.32
C SER A 58 -30.84 7.47 -47.57
N SER A 59 -32.06 8.04 -47.47
CA SER A 59 -32.27 9.30 -46.72
C SER A 59 -33.71 9.48 -46.18
N PHE A 60 -33.83 10.05 -44.97
CA PHE A 60 -35.10 10.49 -44.38
C PHE A 60 -35.62 11.78 -45.02
N ASN A 61 -35.98 11.75 -46.29
CA ASN A 61 -36.50 12.92 -46.98
C ASN A 61 -37.99 12.75 -47.29
N THR A 62 -38.83 12.72 -46.25
CA THR A 62 -40.19 13.33 -46.16
C THR A 62 -40.98 12.71 -45.02
N GLU A 63 -41.75 13.52 -44.29
CA GLU A 63 -42.69 13.04 -43.27
C GLU A 63 -43.72 12.10 -43.92
N GLY A 64 -43.70 10.81 -43.54
CA GLY A 64 -44.80 9.88 -43.82
C GLY A 64 -44.49 8.65 -44.67
N GLU A 65 -43.26 8.47 -45.17
CA GLU A 65 -42.88 7.20 -45.82
C GLU A 65 -42.56 6.13 -44.77
N SER A 66 -43.34 5.05 -44.76
CA SER A 66 -43.06 3.84 -43.98
C SER A 66 -41.85 3.16 -44.63
N ILE A 67 -40.69 3.21 -43.97
CA ILE A 67 -39.53 2.43 -44.38
C ILE A 67 -39.86 0.97 -44.07
N ASN A 68 -40.13 0.18 -45.10
CA ASN A 68 -40.20 -1.26 -44.96
C ASN A 68 -38.77 -1.78 -45.10
N PRO A 69 -38.15 -2.32 -44.05
CA PRO A 69 -36.77 -2.79 -44.13
C PRO A 69 -36.66 -3.97 -45.11
N ASP A 70 -35.51 -4.10 -45.77
CA ASP A 70 -35.16 -5.32 -46.49
C ASP A 70 -34.71 -6.39 -45.50
N ASN A 71 -35.08 -7.64 -45.79
CA ASN A 71 -34.61 -8.82 -45.07
C ASN A 71 -33.75 -9.66 -46.02
N LEU A 72 -32.49 -9.87 -45.67
CA LEU A 72 -31.57 -10.72 -46.41
C LEU A 72 -31.22 -11.94 -45.54
N GLU A 73 -31.47 -13.13 -46.05
CA GLU A 73 -31.10 -14.43 -45.46
C GLU A 73 -30.09 -15.09 -46.40
N GLY A 74 -28.86 -15.34 -45.94
CA GLY A 74 -27.78 -15.98 -46.70
C GLY A 74 -28.14 -17.45 -46.98
N GLY A 75 -28.08 -18.27 -45.93
CA GLY A 75 -28.47 -19.67 -46.00
C GLY A 75 -27.30 -20.58 -45.62
N ASN A 76 -26.98 -21.56 -46.46
CA ASN A 76 -25.83 -22.43 -46.28
C ASN A 76 -24.71 -22.03 -47.25
N GLY A 77 -23.54 -21.68 -46.74
CA GLY A 77 -22.36 -21.31 -47.53
C GLY A 77 -21.73 -20.05 -46.97
N ASP A 78 -20.64 -19.60 -47.57
CA ASP A 78 -19.96 -18.36 -47.14
C ASP A 78 -20.57 -17.18 -47.92
N ASP A 79 -21.58 -16.52 -47.33
CA ASP A 79 -22.41 -15.51 -47.99
C ASP A 79 -21.91 -14.07 -47.76
N THR A 80 -22.31 -13.16 -48.64
CA THR A 80 -22.03 -11.72 -48.51
C THR A 80 -23.32 -10.91 -48.57
N LEU A 81 -23.69 -10.29 -47.44
CA LEU A 81 -24.88 -9.45 -47.32
C LEU A 81 -24.46 -7.98 -47.14
N ASN A 82 -24.85 -7.11 -48.05
CA ASN A 82 -24.50 -5.69 -48.00
C ASN A 82 -25.76 -4.81 -47.97
N PHE A 83 -25.88 -3.96 -46.95
CA PHE A 83 -26.96 -2.99 -46.80
C PHE A 83 -26.47 -1.57 -47.05
N VAL A 84 -26.83 -1.04 -48.23
CA VAL A 84 -26.57 0.34 -48.63
C VAL A 84 -27.74 1.27 -48.25
N GLY A 85 -28.93 0.70 -48.01
CA GLY A 85 -30.10 1.42 -47.50
C GLY A 85 -30.08 1.62 -45.97
N LEU A 86 -30.94 2.50 -45.46
CA LEU A 86 -31.16 2.66 -44.01
C LEU A 86 -32.10 1.57 -43.48
N GLY A 87 -31.66 0.87 -42.43
CA GLY A 87 -32.43 -0.19 -41.79
C GLY A 87 -32.45 -1.51 -42.57
N GLY A 88 -32.78 -2.59 -41.88
CA GLY A 88 -32.77 -3.94 -42.46
C GLY A 88 -32.62 -5.03 -41.41
N PHE A 89 -32.80 -6.27 -41.85
CA PHE A 89 -32.44 -7.46 -41.09
C PHE A 89 -31.56 -8.36 -41.98
N GLY A 90 -30.32 -8.59 -41.56
CA GLY A 90 -29.39 -9.52 -42.21
C GLY A 90 -29.19 -10.76 -41.35
N PHE A 91 -29.26 -11.93 -41.97
CA PHE A 91 -28.99 -13.23 -41.37
C PHE A 91 -27.97 -13.95 -42.26
N GLY A 92 -26.76 -14.21 -41.76
CA GLY A 92 -25.77 -15.02 -42.48
C GLY A 92 -26.19 -16.49 -42.54
N ASP A 93 -26.71 -16.99 -41.40
CA ASP A 93 -27.15 -18.36 -41.18
C ASP A 93 -26.01 -19.36 -40.95
N ALA A 94 -25.53 -20.11 -41.94
CA ALA A 94 -24.51 -21.14 -41.73
C ALA A 94 -23.35 -21.04 -42.73
N GLY A 95 -22.16 -20.77 -42.23
CA GLY A 95 -20.95 -20.56 -43.03
C GLY A 95 -20.12 -19.43 -42.42
N ASN A 96 -19.07 -18.98 -43.11
CA ASN A 96 -18.29 -17.81 -42.69
C ASN A 96 -18.77 -16.60 -43.51
N ASP A 97 -19.73 -15.89 -42.96
CA ASP A 97 -20.48 -14.88 -43.70
C ASP A 97 -19.88 -13.49 -43.55
N THR A 98 -20.07 -12.63 -44.55
CA THR A 98 -19.66 -11.22 -44.54
C THR A 98 -20.89 -10.33 -44.58
N LEU A 99 -21.20 -9.65 -43.48
CA LEU A 99 -22.37 -8.78 -43.37
C LEU A 99 -21.93 -7.32 -43.13
N GLU A 100 -22.25 -6.41 -44.06
CA GLU A 100 -21.88 -4.99 -43.99
C GLU A 100 -23.11 -4.08 -44.03
N VAL A 101 -23.15 -3.08 -43.13
CA VAL A 101 -24.28 -2.15 -42.99
C VAL A 101 -23.85 -0.70 -42.82
N ILE A 102 -24.76 0.19 -43.22
CA ILE A 102 -24.60 1.62 -43.00
C ILE A 102 -25.18 2.06 -41.65
N SER A 103 -26.47 1.89 -41.36
CA SER A 103 -27.09 2.38 -40.12
C SER A 103 -28.46 1.75 -39.85
N ARG A 104 -28.83 1.63 -38.57
CA ARG A 104 -30.14 1.16 -38.08
C ARG A 104 -30.52 -0.26 -38.51
N THR A 105 -29.52 -1.07 -38.81
CA THR A 105 -29.71 -2.44 -39.27
C THR A 105 -29.43 -3.42 -38.14
N THR A 106 -30.16 -4.52 -38.12
CA THR A 106 -29.90 -5.65 -37.22
C THR A 106 -29.22 -6.77 -38.02
N LEU A 107 -28.06 -7.21 -37.55
CA LEU A 107 -27.30 -8.30 -38.17
C LEU A 107 -27.19 -9.49 -37.21
N TYR A 108 -27.38 -10.67 -37.77
CA TYR A 108 -27.14 -11.96 -37.16
C TYR A 108 -26.11 -12.70 -38.01
N GLY A 109 -24.94 -13.02 -37.45
CA GLY A 109 -23.91 -13.81 -38.13
C GLY A 109 -24.44 -15.21 -38.40
N GLY A 110 -24.56 -16.01 -37.34
CA GLY A 110 -25.21 -17.30 -37.40
C GLY A 110 -24.33 -18.39 -36.84
N GLY A 111 -23.76 -19.23 -37.71
CA GLY A 111 -22.83 -20.28 -37.32
C GLY A 111 -21.65 -20.36 -38.27
N GLY A 112 -20.45 -20.14 -37.75
CA GLY A 112 -19.18 -20.10 -38.48
C GLY A 112 -18.40 -18.87 -38.04
N ASN A 113 -17.29 -18.53 -38.70
CA ASN A 113 -16.50 -17.37 -38.30
C ASN A 113 -16.86 -16.18 -39.18
N ASP A 114 -17.82 -15.39 -38.72
CA ASP A 114 -18.47 -14.32 -39.47
C ASP A 114 -17.72 -12.99 -39.34
N PHE A 115 -17.83 -12.16 -40.39
CA PHE A 115 -17.37 -10.78 -40.40
C PHE A 115 -18.56 -9.82 -40.46
N LEU A 116 -18.81 -9.09 -39.36
CA LEU A 116 -19.92 -8.14 -39.25
C LEU A 116 -19.37 -6.71 -39.18
N ARG A 117 -19.90 -5.80 -40.00
CA ARG A 117 -19.40 -4.42 -40.08
C ARG A 117 -20.50 -3.36 -40.12
N GLY A 118 -20.40 -2.37 -39.24
CA GLY A 118 -21.20 -1.13 -39.26
C GLY A 118 -20.35 0.11 -39.52
N SER A 119 -20.84 1.04 -40.34
CA SER A 119 -20.12 2.28 -40.69
C SER A 119 -20.69 3.56 -40.06
N ASN A 120 -22.00 3.67 -39.87
CA ASN A 120 -22.65 4.69 -39.03
C ASN A 120 -23.35 4.02 -37.85
N GLY A 121 -23.90 4.82 -36.94
CA GLY A 121 -24.45 4.32 -35.68
C GLY A 121 -25.86 3.74 -35.67
N ASP A 122 -26.27 3.37 -34.45
CA ASP A 122 -27.59 2.85 -34.07
C ASP A 122 -27.89 1.43 -34.64
N ASN A 123 -26.88 0.58 -34.84
CA ASN A 123 -27.05 -0.81 -35.28
C ASN A 123 -27.14 -1.80 -34.12
N TRP A 124 -27.64 -3.00 -34.42
CA TRP A 124 -27.63 -4.15 -33.52
C TRP A 124 -26.86 -5.30 -34.18
N PHE A 125 -25.85 -5.85 -33.50
CA PHE A 125 -25.08 -7.01 -33.95
C PHE A 125 -25.26 -8.19 -32.99
N SER A 126 -25.42 -9.39 -33.55
CA SER A 126 -25.40 -10.67 -32.84
C SER A 126 -24.55 -11.64 -33.66
N ALA A 127 -23.34 -11.96 -33.21
CA ALA A 127 -22.43 -12.80 -34.00
C ALA A 127 -22.80 -14.30 -33.92
N ASN A 128 -23.33 -14.70 -32.76
CA ASN A 128 -23.94 -16.01 -32.48
C ASN A 128 -22.95 -17.14 -32.16
N GLN A 129 -22.45 -17.89 -33.15
CA GLN A 129 -21.59 -19.07 -32.93
C GLN A 129 -20.41 -19.05 -33.88
N GLY A 130 -19.22 -19.31 -33.34
CA GLY A 130 -17.94 -19.24 -34.03
C GLY A 130 -17.14 -18.00 -33.63
N ASN A 131 -15.90 -17.93 -34.11
CA ASN A 131 -14.96 -16.88 -33.72
C ASN A 131 -15.12 -15.70 -34.66
N ASP A 132 -15.98 -14.76 -34.30
CA ASP A 132 -16.46 -13.72 -35.19
C ASP A 132 -15.61 -12.45 -35.09
N THR A 133 -15.58 -11.66 -36.17
CA THR A 133 -14.96 -10.34 -36.20
C THR A 133 -16.02 -9.27 -36.40
N ILE A 134 -16.23 -8.44 -35.39
CA ILE A 134 -17.24 -7.38 -35.40
C ILE A 134 -16.56 -6.03 -35.41
N VAL A 135 -16.86 -5.25 -36.44
CA VAL A 135 -16.30 -3.93 -36.66
C VAL A 135 -17.41 -2.88 -36.57
N ILE A 136 -17.37 -2.02 -35.56
CA ILE A 136 -18.50 -1.16 -35.19
C ILE A 136 -18.23 0.35 -35.34
N GLY A 137 -19.34 1.10 -35.40
CA GLY A 137 -19.40 2.56 -35.44
C GLY A 137 -19.86 3.16 -34.11
N GLN A 138 -20.72 4.17 -34.12
CA GLN A 138 -21.11 4.90 -32.90
C GLN A 138 -22.47 4.45 -32.37
N ARG A 139 -22.69 4.39 -31.04
CA ARG A 139 -24.01 4.02 -30.45
C ARG A 139 -24.56 2.69 -30.95
N ASP A 140 -23.68 1.72 -31.21
CA ASP A 140 -24.09 0.38 -31.60
C ASP A 140 -24.34 -0.48 -30.36
N SER A 141 -25.18 -1.51 -30.50
CA SER A 141 -25.40 -2.57 -29.50
C SER A 141 -24.89 -3.91 -30.03
N ILE A 142 -23.95 -4.52 -29.33
CA ILE A 142 -23.24 -5.72 -29.77
C ILE A 142 -23.43 -6.83 -28.77
N TYR A 143 -23.72 -8.02 -29.30
CA TYR A 143 -23.67 -9.29 -28.60
C TYR A 143 -22.73 -10.21 -29.38
N GLY A 144 -21.59 -10.59 -28.80
CA GLY A 144 -20.58 -11.47 -29.41
C GLY A 144 -21.18 -12.86 -29.67
N GLY A 145 -21.15 -13.75 -28.70
CA GLY A 145 -21.74 -15.05 -28.97
C GLY A 145 -21.42 -16.12 -27.96
N ARG A 146 -20.89 -17.24 -28.45
CA ARG A 146 -20.52 -18.40 -27.63
C ARG A 146 -19.02 -18.70 -27.64
N ASP A 147 -18.31 -18.18 -28.63
CA ASP A 147 -16.92 -18.51 -28.94
C ASP A 147 -16.09 -17.22 -28.98
N SER A 148 -14.78 -17.33 -29.21
CA SER A 148 -13.83 -16.22 -29.04
C SER A 148 -13.94 -15.18 -30.15
N ASP A 149 -14.56 -14.05 -29.83
CA ASP A 149 -14.87 -12.97 -30.75
C ASP A 149 -13.84 -11.82 -30.67
N THR A 150 -13.67 -11.11 -31.79
CA THR A 150 -12.87 -9.88 -31.89
C THR A 150 -13.78 -8.70 -32.21
N ILE A 151 -13.89 -7.74 -31.30
CA ILE A 151 -14.76 -6.56 -31.43
C ILE A 151 -13.91 -5.29 -31.43
N SER A 152 -14.04 -4.47 -32.47
CA SER A 152 -13.18 -3.29 -32.69
C SER A 152 -13.95 -2.16 -33.38
N LEU A 153 -13.72 -0.89 -33.02
CA LEU A 153 -14.23 0.27 -33.79
C LEU A 153 -13.31 0.74 -34.93
N LEU A 154 -13.91 1.27 -36.00
CA LEU A 154 -13.16 1.81 -37.14
C LEU A 154 -12.55 3.18 -36.86
N SER A 155 -11.30 3.38 -37.28
CA SER A 155 -10.85 4.71 -37.72
C SER A 155 -10.33 4.79 -39.15
N ASN A 156 -9.86 3.70 -39.78
CA ASN A 156 -9.13 3.79 -41.07
C ASN A 156 -9.35 2.65 -42.09
N ASN A 157 -10.53 2.03 -42.17
CA ASN A 157 -10.92 1.14 -43.29
C ASN A 157 -10.07 -0.13 -43.54
N GLU A 158 -9.13 -0.50 -42.67
CA GLU A 158 -8.45 -1.79 -42.68
C GLU A 158 -8.63 -2.47 -41.32
N VAL A 159 -9.03 -3.74 -41.32
CA VAL A 159 -8.94 -4.62 -40.15
C VAL A 159 -7.44 -4.80 -39.89
N PRO A 160 -6.89 -4.40 -38.73
CA PRO A 160 -5.48 -4.61 -38.48
C PRO A 160 -5.20 -6.11 -38.39
N ASP A 161 -4.41 -6.65 -39.33
CA ASP A 161 -3.88 -8.03 -39.27
C ASP A 161 -3.01 -8.27 -38.01
N ASN A 162 -2.62 -7.19 -37.33
CA ASN A 162 -2.09 -7.14 -35.97
C ASN A 162 -2.50 -5.78 -35.37
N LEU A 163 -3.24 -5.77 -34.27
CA LEU A 163 -3.41 -4.53 -33.49
C LEU A 163 -2.04 -4.11 -32.95
N ASP A 164 -1.39 -3.18 -33.65
CA ASP A 164 -0.17 -2.52 -33.18
C ASP A 164 -0.53 -1.56 -32.05
N LEU A 165 -0.46 -2.07 -30.81
CA LEU A 165 -0.79 -1.35 -29.59
C LEU A 165 0.03 -0.05 -29.45
N GLU A 166 1.21 0.04 -30.06
CA GLU A 166 2.13 1.20 -29.93
C GLU A 166 1.66 2.44 -30.71
N ASN A 167 0.75 2.28 -31.69
CA ASN A 167 0.26 3.39 -32.54
C ASN A 167 -1.20 3.81 -32.26
N LEU A 168 -1.88 3.14 -31.31
CA LEU A 168 -3.30 3.31 -30.96
C LEU A 168 -3.68 4.73 -30.47
N ALA A 169 -2.74 5.45 -29.86
CA ALA A 169 -3.04 6.73 -29.22
C ALA A 169 -3.24 7.90 -30.22
N THR A 170 -2.85 7.73 -31.49
CA THR A 170 -2.85 8.79 -32.52
C THR A 170 -4.19 8.96 -33.26
N LEU A 171 -5.19 8.14 -32.95
CA LEU A 171 -6.50 8.17 -33.58
C LEU A 171 -7.32 9.38 -33.09
N SER A 172 -7.32 10.46 -33.87
CA SER A 172 -8.21 11.59 -33.68
C SER A 172 -9.49 11.41 -34.51
N SER A 173 -10.68 11.35 -33.89
CA SER A 173 -11.85 12.15 -34.34
C SER A 173 -13.25 11.77 -33.82
N ALA A 174 -13.46 10.75 -32.97
CA ALA A 174 -14.81 10.51 -32.45
C ALA A 174 -14.98 11.11 -31.04
N THR A 175 -15.78 12.18 -30.95
CA THR A 175 -16.29 12.70 -29.68
C THR A 175 -17.75 12.27 -29.52
N GLY A 176 -17.98 11.19 -28.77
CA GLY A 176 -19.27 10.89 -28.16
C GLY A 176 -19.88 9.54 -28.51
N ASP A 177 -19.26 8.44 -28.05
CA ASP A 177 -19.74 7.10 -28.40
C ASP A 177 -20.24 6.35 -27.16
N ASP A 178 -21.55 6.10 -27.15
CA ASP A 178 -22.32 5.41 -26.12
C ASP A 178 -22.58 3.96 -26.56
N ASN A 179 -21.53 3.19 -26.87
CA ASN A 179 -21.71 1.80 -27.31
C ASN A 179 -22.02 0.88 -26.14
N PHE A 180 -22.77 -0.19 -26.43
CA PHE A 180 -23.01 -1.28 -25.49
C PHE A 180 -22.47 -2.58 -26.09
N ILE A 181 -21.49 -3.19 -25.45
CA ILE A 181 -20.82 -4.42 -25.90
C ILE A 181 -20.94 -5.50 -24.83
N SER A 182 -21.35 -6.69 -25.24
CA SER A 182 -21.38 -7.91 -24.42
C SER A 182 -20.69 -9.02 -25.21
N ALA A 183 -19.49 -9.43 -24.82
CA ALA A 183 -18.68 -10.38 -25.58
C ALA A 183 -19.12 -11.84 -25.34
N ASN A 184 -19.34 -12.19 -24.06
CA ASN A 184 -20.13 -13.30 -23.48
C ASN A 184 -19.38 -14.53 -22.98
N ARG A 185 -18.94 -15.46 -23.84
CA ARG A 185 -18.43 -16.78 -23.41
C ARG A 185 -17.20 -17.11 -24.20
N GLN A 186 -16.22 -17.72 -23.52
CA GLN A 186 -14.87 -17.92 -24.03
C GLN A 186 -14.10 -16.59 -24.05
N ALA A 187 -12.80 -16.68 -24.31
CA ALA A 187 -11.90 -15.53 -24.24
C ALA A 187 -12.12 -14.61 -25.44
N ASP A 188 -12.61 -13.40 -25.18
CA ASP A 188 -12.93 -12.38 -26.17
C ASP A 188 -11.91 -11.24 -26.17
N PHE A 189 -11.74 -10.59 -27.32
CA PHE A 189 -10.94 -9.37 -27.46
C PHE A 189 -11.84 -8.19 -27.84
N VAL A 190 -11.91 -7.17 -26.98
CA VAL A 190 -12.71 -5.96 -27.23
C VAL A 190 -11.82 -4.72 -27.19
N ALA A 191 -11.83 -3.93 -28.26
CA ALA A 191 -11.18 -2.62 -28.32
C ALA A 191 -12.20 -1.52 -28.64
N ALA A 192 -12.53 -0.71 -27.63
CA ALA A 192 -13.45 0.42 -27.74
C ALA A 192 -12.73 1.78 -27.74
N TRP A 193 -13.27 2.74 -28.49
CA TRP A 193 -12.77 4.08 -28.71
C TRP A 193 -13.94 5.04 -28.54
N GLY A 194 -13.88 5.92 -27.54
CA GLY A 194 -15.05 6.74 -27.25
C GLY A 194 -15.15 7.14 -25.79
N ASP A 195 -16.12 8.01 -25.52
CA ASP A 195 -16.47 8.38 -24.16
C ASP A 195 -17.89 7.85 -23.88
N ARG A 196 -18.10 7.16 -22.74
CA ARG A 196 -19.37 6.54 -22.28
C ARG A 196 -19.71 5.15 -22.82
N ASP A 197 -18.72 4.44 -23.35
CA ASP A 197 -18.89 3.03 -23.70
C ASP A 197 -19.13 2.14 -22.46
N ILE A 198 -19.95 1.10 -22.63
CA ILE A 198 -20.20 0.05 -21.66
C ILE A 198 -19.80 -1.29 -22.28
N ILE A 199 -18.89 -2.00 -21.62
CA ILE A 199 -18.32 -3.26 -22.11
C ILE A 199 -18.39 -4.32 -21.01
N TYR A 200 -18.90 -5.49 -21.37
CA TYR A 200 -18.91 -6.70 -20.55
C TYR A 200 -18.13 -7.79 -21.29
N GLY A 201 -17.09 -8.34 -20.64
CA GLY A 201 -16.32 -9.50 -21.10
C GLY A 201 -17.19 -10.75 -21.05
N GLY A 202 -17.55 -11.19 -19.85
CA GLY A 202 -18.61 -12.17 -19.63
C GLY A 202 -18.15 -13.43 -18.92
N ARG A 203 -17.55 -14.38 -19.63
CA ARG A 203 -17.05 -15.64 -19.05
C ARG A 203 -15.77 -16.04 -19.74
N ASP A 204 -14.84 -16.56 -18.94
CA ASP A 204 -13.47 -16.92 -19.33
C ASP A 204 -12.59 -15.67 -19.48
N GLY A 205 -11.29 -15.83 -19.72
CA GLY A 205 -10.35 -14.70 -19.64
C GLY A 205 -10.41 -13.76 -20.85
N ASP A 206 -10.97 -12.59 -20.67
CA ASP A 206 -11.23 -11.57 -21.68
C ASP A 206 -10.17 -10.46 -21.69
N THR A 207 -10.00 -9.81 -22.83
CA THR A 207 -9.10 -8.67 -22.98
C THR A 207 -9.86 -7.44 -23.46
N LEU A 208 -10.03 -6.47 -22.57
CA LEU A 208 -10.85 -5.28 -22.78
C LEU A 208 -10.00 -4.00 -22.80
N TYR A 209 -9.89 -3.38 -23.96
CA TYR A 209 -9.24 -2.09 -24.16
C TYR A 209 -10.26 -0.99 -24.40
N SER A 210 -10.07 0.16 -23.75
CA SER A 210 -10.90 1.34 -23.98
C SER A 210 -10.07 2.63 -24.03
N LEU A 211 -10.42 3.55 -24.92
CA LEU A 211 -9.80 4.86 -25.08
C LEU A 211 -10.81 5.99 -24.89
N GLY A 212 -10.84 6.58 -23.69
CA GLY A 212 -11.66 7.75 -23.39
C GLY A 212 -12.24 7.78 -21.97
N SER A 213 -13.19 8.70 -21.75
CA SER A 213 -13.78 9.03 -20.44
C SER A 213 -15.16 8.41 -20.24
N GLN A 214 -15.57 8.28 -18.98
CA GLN A 214 -16.92 7.88 -18.55
C GLN A 214 -17.29 6.46 -18.98
N VAL A 215 -16.30 5.64 -19.24
CA VAL A 215 -16.51 4.26 -19.68
C VAL A 215 -16.76 3.36 -18.48
N ARG A 216 -17.45 2.25 -18.73
CA ARG A 216 -17.64 1.15 -17.78
C ARG A 216 -17.18 -0.15 -18.44
N LEU A 217 -16.13 -0.75 -17.90
CA LEU A 217 -15.63 -2.06 -18.32
C LEU A 217 -15.85 -3.05 -17.17
N SER A 218 -16.26 -4.27 -17.51
CA SER A 218 -16.50 -5.37 -16.57
C SER A 218 -15.95 -6.65 -17.19
N GLY A 219 -15.01 -7.33 -16.53
CA GLY A 219 -14.54 -8.67 -16.95
C GLY A 219 -15.57 -9.77 -16.65
N ASP A 220 -16.29 -9.60 -15.53
CA ASP A 220 -17.32 -10.50 -14.99
C ASP A 220 -16.76 -11.81 -14.41
N ARG A 221 -16.32 -12.76 -15.24
CA ARG A 221 -15.78 -14.04 -14.75
C ARG A 221 -14.65 -14.53 -15.64
N GLY A 222 -13.49 -14.82 -15.09
CA GLY A 222 -12.32 -15.24 -15.83
C GLY A 222 -11.11 -14.47 -15.32
N ASP A 223 -9.91 -14.87 -15.75
CA ASP A 223 -8.73 -14.04 -15.51
C ASP A 223 -8.66 -12.98 -16.64
N ASP A 224 -9.11 -11.77 -16.36
CA ASP A 224 -9.37 -10.72 -17.34
C ASP A 224 -8.25 -9.66 -17.40
N VAL A 225 -8.06 -9.05 -18.57
CA VAL A 225 -7.14 -7.92 -18.78
C VAL A 225 -7.94 -6.69 -19.19
N ILE A 226 -8.02 -5.70 -18.31
CA ILE A 226 -8.84 -4.51 -18.48
C ILE A 226 -7.94 -3.26 -18.50
N THR A 227 -7.89 -2.57 -19.63
CA THR A 227 -7.06 -1.38 -19.79
C THR A 227 -7.85 -0.20 -20.33
N ASN A 228 -7.88 0.90 -19.58
CA ASN A 228 -8.39 2.19 -20.07
C ASN A 228 -7.21 3.15 -20.31
N LEU A 229 -7.13 3.73 -21.51
CA LEU A 229 -6.03 4.59 -21.96
C LEU A 229 -6.52 6.01 -22.27
N ASN A 230 -5.62 6.98 -22.07
CA ASN A 230 -5.82 8.34 -22.54
C ASN A 230 -5.69 8.43 -24.07
N ARG A 231 -6.45 9.35 -24.67
CA ARG A 231 -6.22 9.76 -26.06
C ARG A 231 -4.99 10.65 -26.14
N GLU A 232 -4.17 10.52 -27.17
CA GLU A 232 -3.13 11.51 -27.47
C GLU A 232 -3.62 12.52 -28.50
N ARG A 233 -3.14 13.75 -28.38
CA ARG A 233 -3.33 14.79 -29.39
C ARG A 233 -2.00 15.43 -29.74
N THR A 234 -1.63 15.31 -31.01
CA THR A 234 -0.44 15.94 -31.59
C THR A 234 -0.68 17.43 -31.88
N GLY A 235 0.34 18.26 -31.66
CA GLY A 235 0.37 19.64 -32.16
C GLY A 235 -0.21 20.74 -31.26
N ILE A 236 -0.36 20.50 -29.96
CA ILE A 236 -0.90 21.50 -29.02
C ILE A 236 0.16 22.47 -28.49
N VAL A 237 1.45 22.13 -28.52
CA VAL A 237 2.51 23.02 -28.01
C VAL A 237 2.84 24.12 -29.04
N PRO A 238 2.61 25.41 -28.73
CA PRO A 238 2.97 26.50 -29.64
C PRO A 238 4.48 26.49 -29.91
N GLY A 239 4.88 26.20 -31.15
CA GLY A 239 6.28 26.18 -31.57
C GLY A 239 6.96 24.80 -31.66
N ASN A 240 6.25 23.70 -31.34
CA ASN A 240 6.76 22.35 -31.56
C ASN A 240 5.66 21.40 -32.09
N SER A 241 5.69 21.14 -33.41
CA SER A 241 4.67 20.36 -34.11
C SER A 241 4.76 18.84 -33.92
N THR A 242 5.72 18.33 -33.12
CA THR A 242 5.86 16.89 -32.82
C THR A 242 5.49 16.55 -31.37
N ALA A 243 5.08 17.53 -30.56
CA ALA A 243 4.67 17.27 -29.17
C ALA A 243 3.27 16.64 -29.11
N THR A 244 3.19 15.43 -28.56
CA THR A 244 1.96 14.73 -28.15
C THR A 244 1.57 15.19 -26.75
N ALA A 245 0.33 15.66 -26.58
CA ALA A 245 -0.26 15.92 -25.27
C ALA A 245 -1.36 14.90 -25.01
N LEU A 246 -1.43 14.35 -23.80
CA LEU A 246 -2.56 13.53 -23.38
C LEU A 246 -3.83 14.38 -23.28
N ILE A 247 -4.93 13.84 -23.76
CA ILE A 247 -6.27 14.29 -23.40
C ILE A 247 -6.61 13.60 -22.07
N PRO A 248 -6.78 14.36 -20.98
CA PRO A 248 -7.08 13.75 -19.68
C PRO A 248 -8.47 13.11 -19.64
N ILE A 249 -8.62 12.04 -18.85
CA ILE A 249 -9.92 11.37 -18.66
C ILE A 249 -10.65 11.82 -17.38
N SER A 250 -11.96 12.03 -17.44
CA SER A 250 -12.69 12.62 -16.29
C SER A 250 -13.03 11.62 -15.17
N ARG A 251 -13.59 10.46 -15.52
CA ARG A 251 -13.96 9.37 -14.60
C ARG A 251 -14.18 8.10 -15.40
N SER A 252 -13.74 6.94 -14.94
CA SER A 252 -14.04 5.64 -15.54
C SER A 252 -14.25 4.60 -14.44
N THR A 253 -15.01 3.55 -14.73
CA THR A 253 -15.22 2.42 -13.82
C THR A 253 -14.73 1.14 -14.49
N LEU A 254 -13.78 0.47 -13.85
CA LEU A 254 -13.19 -0.77 -14.32
C LEU A 254 -13.42 -1.82 -13.23
N LEU A 255 -14.07 -2.92 -13.58
CA LEU A 255 -14.40 -4.02 -12.66
C LEU A 255 -13.80 -5.30 -13.22
N GLY A 256 -12.99 -6.01 -12.42
CA GLY A 256 -12.45 -7.33 -12.76
C GLY A 256 -13.58 -8.36 -12.77
N GLY A 257 -13.97 -8.83 -11.59
CA GLY A 257 -15.06 -9.79 -11.42
C GLY A 257 -14.62 -10.99 -10.59
N GLU A 258 -14.93 -12.21 -11.04
CA GLU A 258 -14.36 -13.44 -10.49
C GLU A 258 -13.11 -13.82 -11.30
N GLY A 259 -11.95 -14.02 -10.70
CA GLY A 259 -10.71 -14.44 -11.36
C GLY A 259 -9.52 -13.60 -10.92
N ASN A 260 -8.34 -13.83 -11.47
CA ASN A 260 -7.14 -13.04 -11.18
C ASN A 260 -6.96 -12.02 -12.31
N ASP A 261 -7.38 -10.79 -12.07
CA ASP A 261 -7.55 -9.76 -13.09
C ASP A 261 -6.38 -8.79 -13.12
N LEU A 262 -6.04 -8.29 -14.31
CA LEU A 262 -5.11 -7.20 -14.50
C LEU A 262 -5.87 -5.94 -14.93
N ILE A 263 -5.95 -4.96 -14.05
CA ILE A 263 -6.69 -3.72 -14.29
C ILE A 263 -5.74 -2.54 -14.34
N GLN A 264 -5.75 -1.79 -15.45
CA GLN A 264 -4.97 -0.57 -15.62
C GLN A 264 -5.88 0.62 -15.95
N GLY A 265 -5.88 1.60 -15.05
CA GLY A 265 -6.56 2.88 -15.22
C GLY A 265 -5.73 3.90 -15.99
N ALA A 266 -6.41 4.83 -16.66
CA ALA A 266 -5.75 5.92 -17.38
C ALA A 266 -5.45 7.12 -16.48
N VAL A 267 -4.54 7.99 -16.95
CA VAL A 267 -4.12 9.22 -16.27
C VAL A 267 -5.26 10.25 -16.22
N GLY A 268 -5.69 10.64 -15.02
CA GLY A 268 -6.63 11.74 -14.84
C GLY A 268 -6.06 13.14 -15.15
N PRO A 269 -6.88 14.17 -15.40
CA PRO A 269 -6.43 15.56 -15.35
C PRO A 269 -5.99 15.89 -13.94
N LEU A 270 -5.01 16.79 -13.86
CA LEU A 270 -4.59 17.45 -12.62
C LEU A 270 -5.82 17.79 -11.76
N GLN A 271 -5.93 17.15 -10.59
CA GLN A 271 -6.93 17.37 -9.52
C GLN A 271 -8.37 16.84 -9.70
N ASP A 272 -8.81 16.45 -10.90
CA ASP A 272 -10.23 16.12 -11.16
C ASP A 272 -10.51 14.69 -11.67
N GLY A 273 -9.49 13.95 -12.11
CA GLY A 273 -9.65 12.53 -12.47
C GLY A 273 -10.06 11.69 -11.26
N ARG A 274 -11.16 10.96 -11.37
CA ARG A 274 -11.62 10.01 -10.35
C ARG A 274 -12.03 8.72 -11.01
N ASN A 275 -11.11 7.77 -11.09
CA ASN A 275 -11.40 6.43 -11.57
C ASN A 275 -11.76 5.51 -10.40
N SER A 276 -12.60 4.52 -10.67
CA SER A 276 -12.94 3.44 -9.76
C SER A 276 -12.46 2.14 -10.38
N LEU A 277 -11.50 1.50 -9.73
CA LEU A 277 -10.99 0.19 -10.08
C LEU A 277 -11.38 -0.77 -8.94
N ASP A 278 -11.95 -1.92 -9.30
CA ASP A 278 -12.42 -2.94 -8.36
C ASP A 278 -11.99 -4.30 -8.93
N GLY A 279 -11.13 -5.03 -8.21
CA GLY A 279 -10.64 -6.35 -8.63
C GLY A 279 -11.75 -7.39 -8.54
N GLY A 280 -12.32 -7.57 -7.35
CA GLY A 280 -13.45 -8.46 -7.12
C GLY A 280 -13.03 -9.69 -6.32
N VAL A 281 -13.07 -10.87 -6.92
CA VAL A 281 -12.72 -12.14 -6.26
C VAL A 281 -11.57 -12.79 -7.00
N GLY A 282 -10.43 -12.93 -6.37
CA GLY A 282 -9.22 -13.57 -6.87
C GLY A 282 -7.99 -12.72 -6.54
N ASN A 283 -6.81 -13.08 -7.04
CA ASN A 283 -5.59 -12.31 -6.75
C ASN A 283 -5.36 -11.31 -7.88
N ASP A 284 -5.82 -10.09 -7.69
CA ASP A 284 -5.91 -9.08 -8.72
C ASP A 284 -4.68 -8.15 -8.72
N THR A 285 -4.39 -7.56 -9.87
CA THR A 285 -3.36 -6.53 -10.01
C THR A 285 -3.99 -5.24 -10.53
N LEU A 286 -4.09 -4.24 -9.64
CA LEU A 286 -4.67 -2.95 -9.96
C LEU A 286 -3.59 -1.87 -10.09
N ARG A 287 -3.61 -1.16 -11.21
CA ARG A 287 -2.68 -0.07 -11.52
C ARG A 287 -3.43 1.23 -11.75
N GLY A 288 -3.37 2.10 -10.75
CA GLY A 288 -3.90 3.47 -10.83
C GLY A 288 -2.85 4.43 -11.36
N GLN A 289 -3.29 5.48 -12.05
CA GLN A 289 -2.39 6.51 -12.58
C GLN A 289 -2.86 7.91 -12.16
N ALA A 290 -1.98 8.65 -11.49
CA ALA A 290 -2.07 10.07 -11.10
C ALA A 290 -3.49 10.72 -11.14
N ALA A 291 -4.29 10.54 -10.10
CA ALA A 291 -5.51 11.31 -9.84
C ALA A 291 -6.05 11.11 -8.40
N ARG A 292 -7.36 11.32 -8.18
CA ARG A 292 -8.09 10.92 -6.96
C ARG A 292 -8.80 9.59 -7.21
N ASP A 293 -8.05 8.53 -7.50
CA ASP A 293 -8.62 7.23 -7.82
C ASP A 293 -9.05 6.47 -6.56
N THR A 294 -10.02 5.57 -6.72
CA THR A 294 -10.39 4.56 -5.72
C THR A 294 -10.08 3.19 -6.30
N LEU A 295 -9.19 2.46 -5.66
CA LEU A 295 -8.75 1.13 -6.03
C LEU A 295 -9.13 0.18 -4.90
N VAL A 296 -9.90 -0.86 -5.21
CA VAL A 296 -10.34 -1.88 -4.27
C VAL A 296 -9.88 -3.24 -4.82
N GLY A 297 -9.09 -3.99 -4.06
CA GLY A 297 -8.67 -5.34 -4.43
C GLY A 297 -9.85 -6.31 -4.40
N GLY A 298 -10.38 -6.57 -3.21
CA GLY A 298 -11.56 -7.40 -3.02
C GLY A 298 -11.26 -8.63 -2.17
N GLU A 299 -11.70 -9.82 -2.57
CA GLU A 299 -11.29 -11.08 -1.93
C GLU A 299 -10.08 -11.66 -2.66
N GLY A 300 -9.01 -12.02 -1.96
CA GLY A 300 -7.79 -12.62 -2.54
C GLY A 300 -6.55 -11.83 -2.13
N ASN A 301 -5.37 -12.24 -2.60
CA ASN A 301 -4.12 -11.53 -2.30
C ASN A 301 -3.81 -10.57 -3.45
N ASP A 302 -4.14 -9.30 -3.29
CA ASP A 302 -4.14 -8.31 -4.35
C ASP A 302 -2.86 -7.48 -4.39
N SER A 303 -2.54 -6.95 -5.57
CA SER A 303 -1.43 -6.03 -5.79
C SER A 303 -1.94 -4.70 -6.33
N ILE A 304 -1.91 -3.66 -5.49
CA ILE A 304 -2.42 -2.33 -5.84
C ILE A 304 -1.27 -1.34 -5.90
N VAL A 305 -1.05 -0.72 -7.07
CA VAL A 305 0.06 0.22 -7.28
C VAL A 305 -0.45 1.52 -7.93
N THR A 306 -0.14 2.67 -7.31
CA THR A 306 -0.41 4.00 -7.88
C THR A 306 0.87 4.76 -8.29
N ARG A 307 2.04 4.20 -8.02
CA ARG A 307 3.34 4.74 -8.42
C ARG A 307 3.65 4.39 -9.89
N LEU A 308 4.09 5.38 -10.67
CA LEU A 308 4.64 5.15 -12.01
C LEU A 308 5.93 4.31 -11.89
N LEU A 309 5.92 3.08 -12.41
CA LEU A 309 7.10 2.21 -12.44
C LEU A 309 8.14 2.81 -13.40
N GLU A 310 9.37 3.01 -12.92
CA GLU A 310 10.49 3.56 -13.70
C GLU A 310 10.86 2.69 -14.93
N GLU A 311 10.50 1.40 -14.91
CA GLU A 311 10.87 0.42 -15.93
C GLU A 311 9.96 0.41 -17.17
N ASN A 312 8.77 1.01 -17.08
CA ASN A 312 7.96 1.25 -18.25
C ASN A 312 8.51 2.49 -18.97
N GLN A 313 9.39 2.24 -19.94
CA GLN A 313 9.71 3.15 -21.06
C GLN A 313 8.47 3.49 -21.91
N ASP A 314 7.29 3.05 -21.50
CA ASP A 314 6.02 3.62 -21.90
C ASP A 314 6.10 5.14 -21.68
N LYS A 315 5.45 5.88 -22.58
CA LYS A 315 5.63 7.32 -22.89
C LYS A 315 5.46 8.32 -21.72
N PHE A 316 5.37 7.82 -20.50
CA PHE A 316 5.12 8.47 -19.22
C PHE A 316 6.26 8.29 -18.20
N SER A 317 7.40 7.71 -18.59
CA SER A 317 8.59 7.69 -17.75
C SER A 317 9.01 9.15 -17.41
N PRO A 318 9.35 9.48 -16.14
CA PRO A 318 9.63 10.85 -15.65
C PRO A 318 10.80 11.55 -16.35
N ASN A 319 11.49 10.87 -17.25
CA ASN A 319 12.66 11.38 -17.98
C ASN A 319 12.31 12.53 -18.95
N SER A 320 11.02 12.84 -19.16
CA SER A 320 10.57 14.00 -19.95
C SER A 320 9.65 14.98 -19.22
N VAL A 321 9.25 14.68 -17.98
CA VAL A 321 8.44 15.58 -17.15
C VAL A 321 9.06 15.58 -15.76
N GLU A 322 9.86 16.60 -15.48
CA GLU A 322 10.47 16.80 -14.16
C GLU A 322 9.44 16.62 -13.04
N LEU A 323 9.85 15.93 -11.97
CA LEU A 323 9.26 15.80 -10.63
C LEU A 323 8.94 17.15 -9.93
N ILE A 324 8.91 18.28 -10.66
CA ILE A 324 8.81 19.66 -10.17
C ILE A 324 7.64 20.41 -10.83
N LEU A 325 6.64 19.71 -11.40
CA LEU A 325 5.38 20.36 -11.79
C LEU A 325 4.44 20.41 -10.57
N PRO A 326 4.20 21.59 -9.95
CA PRO A 326 3.23 21.72 -8.89
C PRO A 326 1.83 21.39 -9.44
N GLY A 327 1.22 20.30 -8.95
CA GLY A 327 -0.12 19.87 -9.40
C GLY A 327 -0.35 18.36 -9.48
N PHE A 328 0.70 17.54 -9.39
CA PHE A 328 0.59 16.08 -9.20
C PHE A 328 0.28 15.76 -7.72
N SER A 329 -0.96 15.98 -7.30
CA SER A 329 -1.44 15.61 -5.97
C SER A 329 -2.47 14.49 -6.11
N GLY A 330 -2.01 13.24 -6.14
CA GLY A 330 -2.92 12.12 -6.04
C GLY A 330 -3.40 11.99 -4.59
N ALA A 331 -4.72 12.03 -4.37
CA ALA A 331 -5.32 11.65 -3.10
C ALA A 331 -6.09 10.36 -3.34
N ASN A 332 -5.35 9.34 -3.75
CA ASN A 332 -5.91 8.03 -4.06
C ASN A 332 -6.30 7.32 -2.77
N ARG A 333 -7.34 6.51 -2.85
CA ARG A 333 -7.69 5.53 -1.83
C ARG A 333 -7.37 4.15 -2.39
N LEU A 334 -6.49 3.43 -1.71
CA LEU A 334 -6.19 2.03 -1.97
C LEU A 334 -6.80 1.22 -0.81
N ASP A 335 -7.53 0.16 -1.14
CA ASP A 335 -8.23 -0.72 -0.21
C ASP A 335 -7.93 -2.16 -0.66
N GLY A 336 -7.17 -2.93 0.13
CA GLY A 336 -6.80 -4.30 -0.21
C GLY A 336 -8.03 -5.21 -0.19
N GLY A 337 -8.72 -5.25 0.94
CA GLY A 337 -9.95 -6.01 1.10
C GLY A 337 -9.72 -7.20 2.03
N ALA A 338 -9.87 -8.43 1.54
CA ALA A 338 -9.68 -9.63 2.32
C ALA A 338 -8.64 -10.54 1.67
N GLY A 339 -7.52 -10.78 2.35
CA GLY A 339 -6.39 -11.57 1.90
C GLY A 339 -5.09 -10.87 2.29
N ASN A 340 -3.95 -11.40 1.86
CA ASN A 340 -2.65 -10.80 2.17
C ASN A 340 -2.24 -9.88 1.02
N ASP A 341 -2.56 -8.61 1.11
CA ASP A 341 -2.46 -7.65 0.03
C ASP A 341 -1.12 -6.91 0.02
N THR A 342 -0.74 -6.40 -1.15
CA THR A 342 0.43 -5.53 -1.34
C THR A 342 0.00 -4.21 -1.96
N LEU A 343 0.06 -3.15 -1.15
CA LEU A 343 -0.33 -1.79 -1.52
C LEU A 343 0.91 -0.90 -1.62
N VAL A 344 1.11 -0.26 -2.78
CA VAL A 344 2.22 0.67 -3.04
C VAL A 344 1.68 2.02 -3.51
N ALA A 345 1.64 2.97 -2.58
CA ALA A 345 1.20 4.33 -2.85
C ALA A 345 2.28 5.19 -3.54
N GLY A 346 1.83 6.12 -4.37
CA GLY A 346 2.70 6.97 -5.20
C GLY A 346 2.77 8.43 -4.75
N PHE A 347 1.84 8.90 -3.92
CA PHE A 347 1.70 10.32 -3.58
C PHE A 347 1.50 10.58 -2.10
N VAL A 348 2.04 11.72 -1.65
CA VAL A 348 1.97 12.21 -0.27
C VAL A 348 0.57 12.40 0.33
N THR A 349 -0.49 12.34 -0.47
CA THR A 349 -1.89 12.45 -0.01
C THR A 349 -2.69 11.16 -0.19
N ASP A 350 -2.04 10.08 -0.61
CA ASP A 350 -2.67 8.76 -0.75
C ASP A 350 -2.96 8.15 0.63
N THR A 351 -4.10 7.47 0.73
CA THR A 351 -4.49 6.67 1.89
C THR A 351 -4.57 5.20 1.49
N MET A 352 -4.00 4.33 2.32
CA MET A 352 -4.05 2.88 2.16
C MET A 352 -4.79 2.22 3.32
N ILE A 353 -5.56 1.19 3.00
CA ILE A 353 -6.20 0.27 3.95
C ILE A 353 -5.87 -1.15 3.47
N GLY A 354 -5.26 -1.97 4.33
CA GLY A 354 -5.00 -3.39 4.06
C GLY A 354 -6.31 -4.16 4.06
N GLY A 355 -6.91 -4.34 5.24
CA GLY A 355 -8.22 -4.97 5.40
C GLY A 355 -8.15 -6.19 6.31
N GLU A 356 -8.65 -7.34 5.87
CA GLU A 356 -8.44 -8.62 6.57
C GLU A 356 -7.25 -9.34 5.94
N GLY A 357 -6.38 -9.97 6.74
CA GLY A 357 -5.19 -10.67 6.28
C GLY A 357 -3.91 -9.93 6.65
N ASN A 358 -2.76 -10.48 6.28
CA ASN A 358 -1.45 -9.92 6.62
C ASN A 358 -0.95 -9.07 5.44
N ASP A 359 -1.12 -7.76 5.55
CA ASP A 359 -0.94 -6.83 4.44
C ASP A 359 0.43 -6.15 4.45
N CYS A 360 0.87 -5.71 3.27
CA CYS A 360 2.11 -4.97 3.07
C CYS A 360 1.81 -3.61 2.43
N LEU A 361 1.91 -2.55 3.22
CA LEU A 361 1.62 -1.17 2.82
C LEU A 361 2.93 -0.38 2.74
N SER A 362 3.23 0.21 1.57
CA SER A 362 4.49 0.94 1.36
C SER A 362 4.39 2.10 0.37
N GLY A 363 5.49 2.85 0.23
CA GLY A 363 5.65 3.91 -0.77
C GLY A 363 5.52 5.31 -0.20
N ILE A 364 4.88 6.20 -0.97
CA ILE A 364 4.68 7.60 -0.57
C ILE A 364 3.19 7.77 -0.27
N PHE A 365 2.85 8.05 1.00
CA PHE A 365 1.48 8.20 1.49
C PHE A 365 1.44 9.11 2.73
N ASN A 366 0.25 9.52 3.17
CA ASN A 366 0.06 10.18 4.48
C ASN A 366 -0.70 9.34 5.50
N ARG A 367 -1.42 8.29 5.08
CA ARG A 367 -2.10 7.39 6.02
C ARG A 367 -2.08 5.94 5.53
N GLY A 368 -1.61 5.04 6.40
CA GLY A 368 -1.73 3.59 6.24
C GLY A 368 -2.49 2.98 7.42
N ASP A 369 -3.37 2.04 7.13
CA ASP A 369 -4.22 1.31 8.07
C ASP A 369 -4.12 -0.17 7.72
N GLY A 370 -3.50 -1.00 8.55
CA GLY A 370 -3.28 -2.42 8.28
C GLY A 370 -4.60 -3.17 8.31
N GLY A 371 -5.32 -3.07 9.43
CA GLY A 371 -6.64 -3.66 9.59
C GLY A 371 -6.59 -4.85 10.54
N ALA A 372 -6.91 -6.05 10.07
CA ALA A 372 -6.93 -7.26 10.88
C ALA A 372 -5.96 -8.29 10.28
N GLY A 373 -4.93 -8.65 11.02
CA GLY A 373 -3.86 -9.54 10.62
C GLY A 373 -2.53 -8.97 11.13
N SER A 374 -1.44 -9.62 10.77
CA SER A 374 -0.09 -9.16 11.09
C SER A 374 0.48 -8.37 9.91
N ASP A 375 0.32 -7.07 9.97
CA ASP A 375 0.56 -6.17 8.85
C ASP A 375 1.96 -5.55 8.90
N THR A 376 2.45 -5.11 7.75
CA THR A 376 3.67 -4.31 7.64
C THR A 376 3.35 -2.99 6.95
N ILE A 377 3.58 -1.89 7.67
CA ILE A 377 3.42 -0.53 7.13
C ILE A 377 4.79 0.15 7.12
N ASP A 378 5.32 0.40 5.92
CA ASP A 378 6.64 0.97 5.70
C ASP A 378 6.56 2.38 5.09
N ALA A 379 6.72 3.39 5.95
CA ALA A 379 6.81 4.80 5.56
C ALA A 379 8.27 5.29 5.39
N THR A 380 9.28 4.41 5.45
CA THR A 380 10.69 4.82 5.37
C THR A 380 11.06 5.44 4.02
N THR A 381 10.33 5.10 2.95
CA THR A 381 10.57 5.57 1.58
C THR A 381 9.82 6.86 1.21
N THR A 382 9.01 7.41 2.11
CA THR A 382 8.27 8.65 1.85
C THR A 382 9.25 9.83 1.73
N GLY A 383 9.17 10.64 0.68
CA GLY A 383 10.08 11.77 0.48
C GLY A 383 9.93 12.89 1.52
N THR A 384 10.79 13.91 1.49
CA THR A 384 10.84 15.06 2.42
C THR A 384 9.65 16.05 2.32
N VAL A 385 8.56 15.66 1.65
CA VAL A 385 7.46 16.57 1.26
C VAL A 385 6.22 16.41 2.16
N VAL A 386 6.17 15.37 3.00
CA VAL A 386 5.05 15.14 3.94
C VAL A 386 5.40 15.70 5.31
N ALA A 387 4.52 16.49 5.90
CA ALA A 387 4.72 16.96 7.28
C ALA A 387 4.34 15.89 8.32
N GLU A 388 3.32 15.09 8.02
CA GLU A 388 2.66 14.19 8.95
C GLU A 388 2.24 12.87 8.26
N ILE A 389 2.59 11.74 8.87
CA ILE A 389 2.19 10.39 8.40
C ILE A 389 1.51 9.66 9.55
N THR A 390 0.36 9.04 9.29
CA THR A 390 -0.34 8.19 10.27
C THR A 390 -0.19 6.72 9.90
N LEU A 391 0.26 5.89 10.84
CA LEU A 391 0.43 4.45 10.71
C LEU A 391 -0.44 3.77 11.77
N ILE A 392 -1.41 2.97 11.34
CA ILE A 392 -2.31 2.22 12.21
C ILE A 392 -2.14 0.74 11.87
N GLY A 393 -1.66 -0.08 12.81
CA GLY A 393 -1.54 -1.53 12.64
C GLY A 393 -2.92 -2.17 12.62
N GLY A 394 -3.58 -2.18 13.77
CA GLY A 394 -4.94 -2.68 13.90
C GLY A 394 -5.00 -3.90 14.82
N ALA A 395 -5.38 -5.07 14.30
CA ALA A 395 -5.50 -6.27 15.09
C ALA A 395 -4.55 -7.37 14.60
N GLY A 396 -3.50 -7.66 15.35
CA GLY A 396 -2.52 -8.69 15.08
C GLY A 396 -1.14 -8.18 15.49
N ASN A 397 -0.09 -8.90 15.12
CA ASN A 397 1.27 -8.44 15.47
C ASN A 397 1.80 -7.62 14.30
N ASP A 398 1.77 -6.30 14.40
CA ASP A 398 2.04 -5.40 13.30
C ASP A 398 3.47 -4.86 13.30
N ARG A 399 3.97 -4.45 12.15
CA ARG A 399 5.28 -3.81 11.98
C ARG A 399 5.11 -2.43 11.36
N LEU A 400 5.28 -1.38 12.17
CA LEU A 400 5.11 0.01 11.77
C LEU A 400 6.47 0.73 11.72
N LEU A 401 6.88 1.16 10.52
CA LEU A 401 8.16 1.83 10.30
C LEU A 401 7.95 3.27 9.87
N GLY A 402 8.31 4.21 10.76
CA GLY A 402 8.21 5.63 10.50
C GLY A 402 9.18 6.14 9.44
N ASN A 403 8.83 7.26 8.83
CA ASN A 403 9.73 7.98 7.96
C ASN A 403 10.94 8.53 8.72
N THR A 404 12.13 8.41 8.13
CA THR A 404 13.40 8.81 8.78
C THR A 404 13.88 10.21 8.40
N ASN A 405 13.14 10.93 7.55
CA ASN A 405 13.53 12.27 7.14
C ASN A 405 13.24 13.30 8.23
N THR A 406 14.17 14.25 8.39
CA THR A 406 14.03 15.39 9.29
C THR A 406 12.80 16.23 8.95
N GLY A 407 11.97 16.56 9.94
CA GLY A 407 10.81 17.41 9.76
C GLY A 407 9.51 16.68 9.44
N VAL A 408 9.55 15.35 9.28
CA VAL A 408 8.36 14.50 9.21
C VAL A 408 8.00 14.04 10.62
N SER A 409 6.72 14.14 10.97
CA SER A 409 6.17 13.58 12.21
C SER A 409 5.35 12.34 11.88
N ASN A 410 5.68 11.21 12.48
CA ASN A 410 4.93 9.97 12.31
C ASN A 410 4.03 9.74 13.53
N PHE A 411 2.77 9.40 13.30
CA PHE A 411 1.78 9.10 14.34
C PHE A 411 1.42 7.62 14.29
N PHE A 412 1.68 6.91 15.37
CA PHE A 412 1.55 5.45 15.44
C PHE A 412 0.38 5.01 16.32
N ASN A 413 -0.33 3.98 15.87
CA ASN A 413 -1.29 3.22 16.66
C ASN A 413 -1.05 1.73 16.36
N GLY A 414 -0.45 1.00 17.28
CA GLY A 414 -0.21 -0.44 17.11
C GLY A 414 -1.53 -1.22 17.04
N GLY A 415 -2.41 -0.96 18.00
CA GLY A 415 -3.72 -1.57 18.10
C GLY A 415 -3.73 -2.71 19.13
N THR A 416 -4.04 -3.93 18.72
CA THR A 416 -4.03 -5.12 19.58
C THR A 416 -3.11 -6.17 19.00
N GLY A 417 -2.35 -6.86 19.85
CA GLY A 417 -1.33 -7.82 19.44
C GLY A 417 0.05 -7.30 19.83
N ASN A 418 1.09 -8.03 19.50
CA ASN A 418 2.46 -7.68 19.87
C ASN A 418 3.11 -6.94 18.69
N ASP A 419 3.14 -5.63 18.77
CA ASP A 419 3.53 -4.74 17.69
C ASP A 419 5.00 -4.36 17.76
N PHE A 420 5.59 -4.14 16.58
CA PHE A 420 6.91 -3.54 16.43
C PHE A 420 6.75 -2.13 15.84
N ILE A 421 7.10 -1.11 16.61
CA ILE A 421 7.00 0.29 16.20
C ILE A 421 8.39 0.90 16.19
N GLN A 422 8.76 1.49 15.06
CA GLN A 422 10.04 2.18 14.90
C GLN A 422 9.81 3.65 14.57
N PHE A 423 10.18 4.53 15.50
CA PHE A 423 10.23 5.96 15.23
C PHE A 423 11.42 6.27 14.32
N GLY A 424 11.18 7.08 13.29
CA GLY A 424 12.20 7.53 12.35
C GLY A 424 12.41 9.04 12.36
N GLY A 425 11.38 9.80 12.75
CA GLY A 425 11.37 11.26 12.76
C GLY A 425 11.51 11.84 14.17
N THR A 426 11.79 13.14 14.24
CA THR A 426 11.95 13.87 15.52
C THR A 426 10.64 14.31 16.16
N GLY A 427 9.53 14.22 15.42
CA GLY A 427 8.19 14.61 15.86
C GLY A 427 7.27 13.41 16.07
N ASP A 428 7.85 12.21 16.19
CA ASP A 428 7.11 10.97 16.22
C ASP A 428 6.35 10.80 17.53
N GLN A 429 5.13 10.27 17.43
CA GLN A 429 4.21 10.15 18.55
C GLN A 429 3.40 8.86 18.48
N LEU A 430 3.17 8.26 19.64
CA LEU A 430 2.13 7.26 19.82
C LEU A 430 0.79 7.96 20.05
N ILE A 431 -0.24 7.63 19.26
CA ILE A 431 -1.56 8.29 19.29
C ILE A 431 -2.72 7.36 19.64
N GLY A 432 -2.50 6.05 19.69
CA GLY A 432 -3.55 5.07 19.88
C GLY A 432 -3.20 4.02 20.93
N ASN A 433 -3.98 2.96 20.97
CA ASN A 433 -3.76 1.84 21.88
C ASN A 433 -2.60 0.98 21.38
N THR A 434 -1.82 0.48 22.32
CA THR A 434 -0.80 -0.56 22.15
C THR A 434 -1.15 -1.61 23.19
N GLN A 435 -1.91 -2.62 22.77
CA GLN A 435 -2.34 -3.71 23.65
C GLN A 435 -1.59 -4.96 23.26
N GLY A 436 -0.62 -5.36 24.06
CA GLY A 436 0.10 -6.60 23.85
C GLY A 436 1.48 -6.49 24.45
N ASN A 437 2.41 -7.30 23.98
CA ASN A 437 3.81 -7.21 24.37
C ASN A 437 4.54 -6.49 23.24
N ASP A 438 4.59 -5.17 23.32
CA ASP A 438 4.98 -4.31 22.21
C ASP A 438 6.47 -3.97 22.27
N THR A 439 7.07 -3.72 21.11
CA THR A 439 8.46 -3.26 20.97
C THR A 439 8.47 -1.91 20.28
N ILE A 440 8.84 -0.86 21.01
CA ILE A 440 8.91 0.50 20.48
C ILE A 440 10.35 0.99 20.56
N ILE A 441 10.93 1.30 19.41
CA ILE A 441 12.32 1.75 19.30
C ILE A 441 12.37 3.09 18.59
N ALA A 442 12.95 4.07 19.25
CA ALA A 442 13.31 5.32 18.64
C ALA A 442 14.71 5.25 18.02
N THR A 443 14.76 4.96 16.72
CA THR A 443 16.01 4.97 15.95
C THR A 443 16.36 6.37 15.49
N GLN A 444 17.26 7.04 16.21
CA GLN A 444 17.82 8.31 15.77
C GLN A 444 19.26 8.16 15.23
N ILE A 445 19.63 9.08 14.33
CA ILE A 445 21.02 9.27 13.89
C ILE A 445 21.81 9.90 15.04
N GLU A 446 23.00 9.39 15.31
CA GLU A 446 23.93 9.94 16.31
C GLU A 446 24.07 11.47 16.18
N GLY A 447 23.83 12.18 17.28
CA GLY A 447 23.89 13.65 17.36
C GLY A 447 22.55 14.37 17.24
N ASN A 448 21.46 13.66 16.97
CA ASN A 448 20.11 14.18 17.18
C ASN A 448 19.71 13.98 18.65
N THR A 449 19.11 14.98 19.27
CA THR A 449 18.80 15.03 20.72
C THR A 449 17.31 15.30 20.93
N SER A 450 16.49 14.83 19.99
CA SER A 450 15.05 15.04 20.05
C SER A 450 14.45 14.21 21.17
N THR A 451 13.55 14.82 21.93
CA THR A 451 12.89 14.20 23.08
C THR A 451 11.62 13.46 22.64
N PHE A 452 11.41 12.25 23.12
CA PHE A 452 10.20 11.48 22.90
C PHE A 452 9.38 11.28 24.17
N LEU A 453 8.08 11.13 23.99
CA LEU A 453 7.16 10.63 25.00
C LEU A 453 6.59 9.30 24.49
N ILE A 454 6.99 8.21 25.12
CA ILE A 454 6.53 6.86 24.79
C ILE A 454 5.75 6.34 26.00
N VAL A 455 4.45 6.12 25.81
CA VAL A 455 3.53 5.68 26.86
C VAL A 455 2.79 4.45 26.37
N ASP A 456 3.17 3.29 26.88
CA ASP A 456 2.63 2.00 26.49
C ASP A 456 2.34 1.15 27.72
N THR A 457 1.17 1.32 28.31
CA THR A 457 0.92 0.90 29.71
C THR A 457 0.44 -0.55 29.91
N GLN A 458 0.38 -1.36 28.86
CA GLN A 458 -0.23 -2.69 28.90
C GLN A 458 0.68 -3.76 28.34
N GLY A 459 0.82 -4.87 29.08
CA GLY A 459 1.59 -6.03 28.63
C GLY A 459 3.09 -5.89 28.89
N ARG A 460 3.89 -6.82 28.38
CA ARG A 460 5.34 -6.84 28.59
C ARG A 460 6.06 -6.16 27.45
N ASN A 461 6.45 -4.93 27.67
CA ASN A 461 6.90 -4.02 26.63
C ASN A 461 8.42 -3.91 26.59
N THR A 462 8.94 -3.67 25.40
CA THR A 462 10.35 -3.34 25.16
C THR A 462 10.44 -1.93 24.59
N LEU A 463 10.91 -0.97 25.38
CA LEU A 463 11.03 0.43 24.95
C LEU A 463 12.50 0.86 24.83
N SER A 464 12.79 1.68 23.83
CA SER A 464 14.05 2.40 23.70
C SER A 464 13.81 3.85 23.28
N GLY A 465 14.21 4.82 24.12
CA GLY A 465 14.02 6.27 23.87
C GLY A 465 14.98 6.85 22.83
N GLY A 466 16.17 6.27 22.68
CA GLY A 466 17.08 6.59 21.59
C GLY A 466 18.15 7.59 22.00
N PHE A 467 18.11 8.82 21.48
CA PHE A 467 19.00 9.89 21.89
C PHE A 467 18.16 11.12 22.25
N GLY A 468 18.48 11.82 23.34
CA GLY A 468 17.74 12.99 23.81
C GLY A 468 17.27 12.84 25.25
N ASP A 469 16.55 13.84 25.77
CA ASP A 469 15.92 13.74 27.09
C ASP A 469 14.53 13.08 26.91
N ASP A 470 14.43 11.76 27.06
CA ASP A 470 13.24 10.99 26.73
C ASP A 470 12.35 10.70 27.96
N SER A 471 11.05 10.46 27.73
CA SER A 471 10.09 10.06 28.76
C SER A 471 9.41 8.75 28.37
N LEU A 472 9.66 7.71 29.15
CA LEU A 472 9.25 6.33 28.89
C LEU A 472 8.34 5.80 30.00
N VAL A 473 7.18 5.25 29.64
CA VAL A 473 6.19 4.70 30.59
C VAL A 473 5.62 3.38 30.08
N THR A 474 5.78 2.26 30.80
CA THR A 474 5.35 0.90 30.34
C THR A 474 4.20 0.24 31.12
N GLY A 475 3.87 0.72 32.31
CA GLY A 475 2.68 0.27 33.03
C GLY A 475 2.80 -1.13 33.62
N ALA A 476 1.94 -2.07 33.22
CA ALA A 476 1.86 -3.39 33.87
C ALA A 476 2.37 -4.52 32.98
N GLY A 477 3.31 -5.32 33.49
CA GLY A 477 4.02 -6.41 32.83
C GLY A 477 5.49 -6.37 33.23
N ASP A 478 6.22 -7.48 33.10
CA ASP A 478 7.69 -7.48 33.18
C ASP A 478 8.27 -6.79 31.92
N ASP A 479 8.68 -5.54 32.07
CA ASP A 479 9.10 -4.66 30.98
C ASP A 479 10.63 -4.60 30.80
N SER A 480 11.08 -4.25 29.60
CA SER A 480 12.50 -4.01 29.28
C SER A 480 12.67 -2.61 28.71
N ILE A 481 13.30 -1.71 29.48
CA ILE A 481 13.39 -0.29 29.13
C ILE A 481 14.85 0.13 28.98
N ILE A 482 15.12 0.85 27.90
CA ILE A 482 16.41 1.49 27.65
C ILE A 482 16.15 2.99 27.45
N GLY A 483 16.63 3.83 28.37
CA GLY A 483 16.51 5.29 28.31
C GLY A 483 17.02 5.82 26.98
N GLY A 484 18.31 5.59 26.70
CA GLY A 484 18.83 5.81 25.36
C GLY A 484 20.16 5.14 25.03
N ALA A 485 21.14 5.86 24.51
CA ALA A 485 22.42 5.33 24.02
C ALA A 485 23.55 5.42 25.07
N GLU A 486 24.53 4.50 25.04
CA GLU A 486 25.63 4.50 26.01
C GLU A 486 26.49 5.77 26.00
N SER A 487 26.66 6.39 24.82
CA SER A 487 27.54 7.54 24.60
C SER A 487 26.84 8.89 24.73
N GLU A 488 25.57 8.92 25.14
CA GLU A 488 24.80 10.14 25.16
C GLU A 488 24.85 10.91 26.48
N THR A 489 24.22 12.10 26.47
CA THR A 489 24.05 12.96 27.64
C THR A 489 22.60 13.34 27.91
N GLY A 490 21.65 12.67 27.24
CA GLY A 490 20.21 12.80 27.48
C GLY A 490 19.83 12.42 28.90
N ASN A 491 18.89 13.11 29.50
CA ASN A 491 18.45 12.91 30.87
C ASN A 491 17.03 12.34 30.82
N ASP A 492 16.91 11.03 31.01
CA ASP A 492 15.67 10.33 30.76
C ASP A 492 14.76 10.26 31.99
N SER A 493 13.46 10.19 31.77
CA SER A 493 12.44 9.97 32.79
C SER A 493 11.72 8.65 32.53
N ILE A 494 12.03 7.63 33.33
CA ILE A 494 11.52 6.27 33.16
C ILE A 494 10.57 5.89 34.30
N VAL A 495 9.39 5.38 33.96
CA VAL A 495 8.43 4.79 34.89
C VAL A 495 8.01 3.42 34.36
N ALA A 496 8.52 2.34 34.96
CA ALA A 496 8.25 0.99 34.46
C ALA A 496 6.85 0.52 34.89
N GLY A 497 6.57 0.46 36.19
CA GLY A 497 5.21 0.35 36.71
C GLY A 497 5.01 -0.87 37.59
N ALA A 498 4.37 -1.93 37.11
CA ALA A 498 4.10 -3.14 37.89
C ALA A 498 4.52 -4.38 37.12
N GLY A 499 5.43 -5.18 37.68
CA GLY A 499 6.08 -6.30 37.00
C GLY A 499 7.51 -6.44 37.50
N ASP A 500 8.20 -7.52 37.16
CA ASP A 500 9.64 -7.60 37.44
C ASP A 500 10.40 -6.94 36.27
N ASP A 501 10.70 -5.64 36.37
CA ASP A 501 11.17 -4.84 35.25
C ASP A 501 12.70 -4.85 35.08
N VAL A 502 13.19 -4.65 33.86
CA VAL A 502 14.62 -4.49 33.54
C VAL A 502 14.85 -3.12 32.92
N ILE A 503 15.56 -2.25 33.63
CA ILE A 503 15.72 -0.84 33.27
C ILE A 503 17.19 -0.48 33.11
N PHE A 504 17.54 0.04 31.93
CA PHE A 504 18.85 0.62 31.65
C PHE A 504 18.69 2.12 31.32
N GLY A 505 19.10 3.01 32.21
CA GLY A 505 19.09 4.47 31.94
C GLY A 505 20.09 4.85 30.84
N ARG A 506 21.33 4.41 31.02
CA ARG A 506 22.51 4.61 30.16
C ARG A 506 23.22 5.96 30.38
N GLY A 507 23.14 6.86 29.41
CA GLY A 507 23.88 8.12 29.42
C GLY A 507 23.07 9.21 30.10
N GLY A 508 23.74 10.28 30.54
CA GLY A 508 23.11 11.42 31.21
C GLY A 508 22.34 11.11 32.50
N ARG A 509 21.69 12.13 33.08
CA ARG A 509 21.17 12.10 34.45
C ARG A 509 19.72 11.66 34.47
N ASP A 510 19.51 10.39 34.74
CA ASP A 510 18.19 9.79 34.62
C ASP A 510 17.37 9.89 35.90
N THR A 511 16.06 9.88 35.77
CA THR A 511 15.10 9.64 36.86
C THR A 511 14.36 8.34 36.56
N ILE A 512 14.59 7.33 37.38
CA ILE A 512 14.06 5.98 37.18
C ILE A 512 13.18 5.61 38.36
N LEU A 513 11.95 5.17 38.04
CA LEU A 513 11.01 4.55 38.96
C LEU A 513 10.68 3.14 38.46
N GLY A 514 11.12 2.11 39.19
CA GLY A 514 10.79 0.71 38.93
C GLY A 514 9.30 0.47 39.14
N GLY A 515 8.85 0.57 40.38
CA GLY A 515 7.43 0.55 40.72
C GLY A 515 7.10 -0.61 41.63
N ALA A 516 6.30 -1.57 41.22
CA ALA A 516 5.93 -2.72 42.05
C ALA A 516 6.39 -4.03 41.40
N GLY A 517 7.14 -4.85 42.11
CA GLY A 517 7.78 -6.04 41.57
C GLY A 517 9.25 -6.07 41.98
N ASN A 518 10.02 -7.02 41.45
CA ASN A 518 11.46 -7.11 41.75
C ASN A 518 12.23 -6.55 40.56
N ASP A 519 12.55 -5.26 40.62
CA ASP A 519 13.09 -4.54 39.48
C ASP A 519 14.62 -4.62 39.42
N TYR A 520 15.16 -4.75 38.21
CA TYR A 520 16.58 -4.65 37.92
C TYR A 520 16.87 -3.27 37.31
N ILE A 521 17.59 -2.42 38.05
CA ILE A 521 17.88 -1.04 37.66
C ILE A 521 19.39 -0.85 37.47
N ALA A 522 19.79 -0.56 36.23
CA ALA A 522 21.15 -0.19 35.87
C ALA A 522 21.18 1.20 35.22
N ALA A 523 21.45 2.22 36.03
CA ALA A 523 21.37 3.61 35.58
C ALA A 523 22.43 3.98 34.54
N GLY A 524 23.61 3.35 34.53
CA GLY A 524 24.66 3.62 33.55
C GLY A 524 26.08 3.42 34.08
N LEU A 525 27.07 3.57 33.19
CA LEU A 525 28.49 3.32 33.49
C LEU A 525 29.26 4.55 34.02
N ASN A 526 28.67 5.75 33.96
CA ASN A 526 29.46 6.98 33.98
C ASN A 526 29.29 7.86 35.23
N GLY A 527 28.48 7.47 36.23
CA GLY A 527 28.26 8.33 37.40
C GLY A 527 27.66 9.67 36.98
N THR A 528 26.47 9.61 36.39
CA THR A 528 25.78 10.74 35.74
C THR A 528 24.90 11.54 36.70
N GLY A 529 24.62 10.98 37.87
CA GLY A 529 23.92 11.63 38.98
C GLY A 529 22.44 11.28 39.04
N ASP A 530 22.10 10.06 38.66
CA ASP A 530 20.73 9.58 38.48
C ASP A 530 19.94 9.54 39.79
N SER A 531 18.63 9.56 39.69
CA SER A 531 17.70 9.37 40.80
C SER A 531 16.97 8.04 40.61
N LEU A 532 17.28 7.06 41.46
CA LEU A 532 16.79 5.70 41.36
C LEU A 532 15.79 5.41 42.49
N ILE A 533 14.58 5.00 42.12
CA ILE A 533 13.51 4.59 43.02
C ILE A 533 13.14 3.17 42.63
N GLY A 534 13.38 2.20 43.50
CA GLY A 534 13.01 0.80 43.28
C GLY A 534 11.50 0.63 43.37
N GLY A 535 10.95 0.99 44.53
CA GLY A 535 9.52 0.92 44.82
C GLY A 535 9.16 -0.24 45.75
N GLU A 536 8.06 -0.94 45.46
CA GLU A 536 7.60 -2.08 46.25
C GLU A 536 8.17 -3.40 45.71
N GLY A 537 9.05 -4.07 46.44
CA GLY A 537 9.52 -5.41 46.13
C GLY A 537 11.00 -5.58 46.44
N ASN A 538 11.64 -6.61 45.90
CA ASN A 538 13.07 -6.85 46.15
C ASN A 538 13.89 -6.31 44.98
N ASP A 539 14.23 -5.03 45.02
CA ASP A 539 14.83 -4.38 43.87
C ASP A 539 16.34 -4.55 43.84
N SER A 540 16.92 -4.51 42.65
CA SER A 540 18.34 -4.76 42.39
C SER A 540 18.95 -3.58 41.67
N PHE A 541 19.81 -2.83 42.36
CA PHE A 541 20.55 -1.69 41.80
C PHE A 541 21.92 -2.14 41.33
N ALA A 542 22.13 -2.21 40.02
CA ALA A 542 23.33 -2.76 39.41
C ALA A 542 24.35 -1.70 38.99
N TYR A 543 25.60 -1.95 39.37
CA TYR A 543 26.77 -1.16 38.99
C TYR A 543 27.80 -2.06 38.31
N PHE A 544 28.16 -1.73 37.07
CA PHE A 544 29.07 -2.57 36.27
C PHE A 544 30.55 -2.14 36.34
N ALA A 545 30.81 -0.87 36.63
CA ALA A 545 32.15 -0.32 36.76
C ALA A 545 32.13 0.93 37.63
N VAL A 546 33.31 1.39 38.02
CA VAL A 546 33.50 2.66 38.73
C VAL A 546 33.86 3.78 37.75
N SER A 547 33.27 4.95 37.97
CA SER A 547 33.57 6.20 37.24
C SER A 547 34.27 7.17 38.19
N GLU A 548 35.30 7.87 37.71
CA GLU A 548 35.93 8.97 38.45
C GLU A 548 35.09 10.27 38.40
N ASP A 549 33.93 10.27 37.74
CA ASP A 549 33.01 11.40 37.77
C ASP A 549 32.45 11.63 39.20
N THR A 550 32.23 12.89 39.51
CA THR A 550 31.77 13.37 40.82
C THR A 550 30.24 13.33 40.98
N LYS A 551 29.49 13.12 39.89
CA LYS A 551 28.02 13.11 39.89
C LYS A 551 27.48 11.73 40.27
N ASN A 552 27.56 11.38 41.53
CA ASN A 552 27.09 10.07 42.00
C ASN A 552 25.57 9.92 41.92
N SER A 553 25.09 8.78 41.44
CA SER A 553 23.66 8.43 41.44
C SER A 553 23.14 8.27 42.88
N VAL A 554 21.85 8.50 43.07
CA VAL A 554 21.16 8.48 44.36
C VAL A 554 20.09 7.41 44.32
N ILE A 555 20.20 6.40 45.20
CA ILE A 555 19.11 5.47 45.49
C ILE A 555 18.23 6.12 46.55
N VAL A 556 16.97 6.39 46.22
CA VAL A 556 16.08 7.27 46.97
C VAL A 556 15.36 6.54 48.11
N ASP A 557 15.07 5.25 47.96
CA ASP A 557 14.18 4.49 48.85
C ASP A 557 14.72 3.13 49.31
N PHE A 558 16.02 2.86 49.12
CA PHE A 558 16.67 1.59 49.48
C PHE A 558 16.19 1.00 50.82
N ASP A 559 15.50 -0.14 50.78
CA ASP A 559 15.10 -0.93 51.94
C ASP A 559 16.02 -2.15 52.10
N PRO A 560 16.90 -2.20 53.12
CA PRO A 560 17.78 -3.34 53.35
C PRO A 560 17.06 -4.66 53.69
N ALA A 561 15.75 -4.64 53.95
CA ALA A 561 14.98 -5.86 54.10
C ALA A 561 14.75 -6.60 52.76
N ASP A 562 14.52 -5.82 51.70
CA ASP A 562 14.03 -6.34 50.43
C ASP A 562 15.07 -6.12 49.30
N ASP A 563 15.72 -4.95 49.24
CA ASP A 563 16.59 -4.54 48.14
C ASP A 563 18.03 -5.06 48.19
N ARG A 564 18.68 -5.06 47.03
CA ARG A 564 20.07 -5.47 46.82
C ARG A 564 20.84 -4.50 45.93
N ILE A 565 22.14 -4.45 46.16
CA ILE A 565 23.12 -3.78 45.31
C ILE A 565 23.91 -4.86 44.59
N LEU A 566 23.95 -4.79 43.26
CA LEU A 566 24.69 -5.73 42.42
C LEU A 566 25.96 -5.07 41.89
N LEU A 567 27.10 -5.72 42.08
CA LEU A 567 28.40 -5.22 41.62
C LEU A 567 29.04 -6.22 40.65
N LEU A 568 29.38 -5.80 39.44
CA LEU A 568 30.04 -6.67 38.45
C LEU A 568 31.47 -7.01 38.88
N GLY A 569 31.79 -8.30 39.00
CA GLY A 569 33.10 -8.75 39.51
C GLY A 569 34.30 -8.12 38.80
N ASP A 570 34.28 -8.10 37.46
CA ASP A 570 35.36 -7.52 36.63
C ASP A 570 35.51 -5.99 36.79
N GLY A 571 34.42 -5.30 37.17
CA GLY A 571 34.41 -3.86 37.41
C GLY A 571 35.07 -3.44 38.73
N PHE A 572 35.00 -4.30 39.76
CA PHE A 572 35.43 -3.97 41.13
C PHE A 572 36.61 -4.79 41.63
N ASN A 573 37.10 -5.80 40.89
CA ASN A 573 38.34 -6.54 41.17
C ASN A 573 38.56 -6.96 42.64
N LEU A 574 37.48 -7.33 43.34
CA LEU A 574 37.49 -7.66 44.76
C LEU A 574 38.24 -8.98 45.00
N ALA A 575 39.21 -8.98 45.92
CA ALA A 575 40.19 -10.07 46.03
C ALA A 575 39.64 -11.35 46.67
N ASN A 576 38.58 -11.23 47.48
CA ASN A 576 38.03 -12.33 48.29
C ASN A 576 36.58 -12.69 47.91
N SER A 577 35.97 -11.93 47.00
CA SER A 577 34.58 -12.12 46.55
C SER A 577 34.56 -12.72 45.15
N SER A 578 33.59 -13.60 44.89
CA SER A 578 33.44 -14.27 43.60
C SER A 578 32.07 -13.99 42.98
N GLU A 579 31.99 -14.05 41.66
CA GLU A 579 30.73 -13.98 40.91
C GLU A 579 29.68 -14.97 41.47
N GLY A 580 28.44 -14.50 41.62
CA GLY A 580 27.33 -15.24 42.19
C GLY A 580 27.34 -15.39 43.72
N SER A 581 28.17 -14.61 44.43
CA SER A 581 28.24 -14.65 45.91
C SER A 581 28.01 -13.29 46.54
N ILE A 582 27.49 -13.28 47.77
CA ILE A 582 27.46 -12.07 48.60
C ILE A 582 28.89 -11.58 48.84
N ILE A 583 29.08 -10.27 49.00
CA ILE A 583 30.41 -9.70 49.22
C ILE A 583 31.10 -10.34 50.44
N ALA A 584 32.36 -10.73 50.27
CA ALA A 584 33.13 -11.32 51.35
C ALA A 584 33.40 -10.27 52.44
N SER A 585 33.39 -10.70 53.70
CA SER A 585 33.65 -9.79 54.83
C SER A 585 35.03 -9.11 54.79
N ALA A 586 35.97 -9.67 54.02
CA ALA A 586 37.30 -9.10 53.81
C ALA A 586 37.32 -7.98 52.75
N ASP A 587 36.28 -7.88 51.93
CA ASP A 587 36.15 -6.89 50.84
C ASP A 587 35.07 -5.83 51.16
N PHE A 588 34.47 -5.85 52.35
CA PHE A 588 33.44 -4.89 52.77
C PHE A 588 33.74 -4.26 54.12
N VAL A 589 33.74 -2.92 54.17
CA VAL A 589 33.97 -2.12 55.38
C VAL A 589 32.76 -1.21 55.64
N LEU A 590 32.20 -1.32 56.84
CA LEU A 590 31.15 -0.43 57.34
C LEU A 590 31.77 0.63 58.25
N ILE A 591 31.53 1.91 57.96
CA ILE A 591 31.97 3.05 58.78
C ILE A 591 30.79 3.56 59.62
N ASP A 592 31.07 3.80 60.90
CA ASP A 592 30.06 4.24 61.86
C ASP A 592 29.64 5.71 61.65
N PRO A 593 28.39 6.07 62.05
CA PRO A 593 27.90 7.43 61.96
C PRO A 593 28.83 8.49 62.56
N GLY A 594 29.15 9.52 61.77
CA GLY A 594 29.98 10.64 62.21
C GLY A 594 31.50 10.41 62.07
N ASP A 595 31.92 9.27 61.53
CA ASP A 595 33.26 9.05 61.00
C ASP A 595 33.24 9.07 59.47
N ASN A 596 34.41 9.08 58.85
CA ASN A 596 34.58 8.83 57.42
C ASN A 596 35.71 7.82 57.23
N TYR A 597 35.72 7.12 56.09
CA TYR A 597 36.73 6.10 55.80
C TYR A 597 38.15 6.67 55.91
N VAL A 598 38.30 7.93 55.50
CA VAL A 598 39.50 8.74 55.60
C VAL A 598 40.05 8.84 57.03
N ASN A 599 39.22 8.86 58.08
CA ASN A 599 39.68 8.97 59.47
C ASN A 599 39.57 7.67 60.25
N SER A 600 39.19 6.56 59.60
CA SER A 600 39.01 5.26 60.24
C SER A 600 40.28 4.41 60.26
N ASP A 601 40.44 3.58 61.30
CA ASP A 601 41.47 2.54 61.38
C ASP A 601 41.11 1.29 60.54
N ALA A 602 39.99 1.32 59.79
CA ALA A 602 39.42 0.19 59.06
C ALA A 602 40.03 -0.01 57.65
N ARG A 603 41.20 0.57 57.38
CA ARG A 603 41.87 0.54 56.07
C ARG A 603 42.50 -0.82 55.78
N GLY A 604 42.19 -1.39 54.61
CA GLY A 604 42.69 -2.69 54.15
C GLY A 604 44.06 -2.61 53.46
N THR A 605 44.42 -3.70 52.76
CA THR A 605 45.53 -3.75 51.77
C THR A 605 45.05 -4.33 50.42
N THR A 606 43.74 -4.44 50.26
CA THR A 606 43.07 -5.09 49.12
C THR A 606 41.91 -4.21 48.65
N PRO A 607 41.49 -4.31 47.38
CA PRO A 607 40.33 -3.59 46.88
C PRO A 607 39.10 -3.83 47.76
N THR A 608 38.40 -2.77 48.16
CA THR A 608 37.38 -2.84 49.23
C THR A 608 36.19 -1.93 48.92
N ILE A 609 34.98 -2.44 49.15
CA ILE A 609 33.73 -1.66 49.17
C ILE A 609 33.52 -1.09 50.57
N ILE A 610 33.17 0.19 50.62
CA ILE A 610 33.05 0.96 51.85
C ILE A 610 31.66 1.56 51.91
N TYR A 611 30.98 1.43 53.05
CA TYR A 611 29.73 2.14 53.30
C TYR A 611 29.89 3.09 54.49
N GLU A 612 29.84 4.39 54.23
CA GLU A 612 29.87 5.44 55.26
C GLU A 612 28.45 5.84 55.65
N ARG A 613 28.07 5.55 56.90
CA ARG A 613 26.80 6.03 57.45
C ARG A 613 26.98 7.45 57.94
N ASN A 614 26.15 8.40 57.53
CA ASN A 614 26.18 9.79 57.99
C ASN A 614 27.62 10.40 58.05
N PRO A 615 28.31 10.53 56.92
CA PRO A 615 29.69 10.99 56.89
C PRO A 615 29.79 12.45 57.32
N VAL A 616 30.94 12.80 57.93
CA VAL A 616 31.25 14.17 58.34
C VAL A 616 31.23 15.10 57.12
N GLN A 617 30.38 16.13 57.19
CA GLN A 617 30.19 17.14 56.16
C GLN A 617 31.53 17.79 55.76
N ILE A 618 31.86 17.73 54.47
CA ILE A 618 32.96 18.48 53.87
C ILE A 618 32.40 19.86 53.47
N PRO A 619 33.07 20.99 53.77
CA PRO A 619 32.66 22.29 53.24
C PRO A 619 32.68 22.21 51.71
N ASP A 620 31.59 22.65 51.05
CA ASP A 620 31.36 22.62 49.59
C ASP A 620 30.74 21.33 48.99
N GLU A 621 29.88 20.60 49.72
CA GLU A 621 29.04 19.56 49.07
C GLU A 621 28.07 20.18 48.05
N GLU A 622 28.11 19.69 46.81
CA GLU A 622 27.26 20.14 45.69
C GLU A 622 25.75 19.86 45.86
N SER A 623 25.33 19.16 46.93
CA SER A 623 23.91 18.80 47.17
C SER A 623 23.51 18.90 48.65
N PRO A 624 23.23 20.11 49.16
CA PRO A 624 22.88 20.35 50.58
C PRO A 624 21.59 19.67 51.06
N THR A 625 20.73 19.18 50.16
CA THR A 625 19.50 18.43 50.48
C THR A 625 19.75 16.95 50.81
N LEU A 626 20.93 16.43 50.47
CA LEU A 626 21.37 15.05 50.75
C LEU A 626 22.50 15.01 51.79
N ALA A 627 22.72 16.12 52.50
CA ALA A 627 23.72 16.23 53.56
C ALA A 627 23.47 15.16 54.65
N GLY A 628 24.46 14.29 54.88
CA GLY A 628 24.39 13.19 55.85
C GLY A 628 23.79 11.88 55.30
N SER A 629 23.56 11.79 53.98
CA SER A 629 23.16 10.54 53.32
C SER A 629 24.28 9.47 53.40
N GLY A 630 23.91 8.20 53.35
CA GLY A 630 24.86 7.09 53.26
C GLY A 630 25.67 7.18 51.95
N LEU A 631 26.98 6.90 52.02
CA LEU A 631 27.85 6.85 50.85
C LEU A 631 28.38 5.44 50.65
N LEU A 632 28.06 4.86 49.49
CA LEU A 632 28.70 3.63 49.01
C LEU A 632 29.92 4.03 48.17
N LYS A 633 31.09 3.53 48.54
CA LYS A 633 32.38 3.86 47.93
C LYS A 633 33.18 2.61 47.61
N TYR A 634 34.18 2.76 46.76
CA TYR A 634 35.15 1.73 46.41
C TYR A 634 36.57 2.30 46.52
N ASP A 635 37.43 1.55 47.20
CA ASP A 635 38.87 1.79 47.25
C ASP A 635 39.56 0.74 46.36
N PRO A 636 39.97 1.09 45.13
CA PRO A 636 40.62 0.16 44.19
C PRO A 636 42.04 -0.22 44.59
N SER A 637 42.73 0.66 45.30
CA SER A 637 44.11 0.46 45.69
C SER A 637 44.21 -0.46 46.91
N GLY A 638 43.20 -0.38 47.80
CA GLY A 638 43.28 -0.84 49.17
C GLY A 638 44.47 -0.27 49.93
N ASN A 639 45.20 0.70 49.38
CA ASN A 639 46.58 0.99 49.74
C ASN A 639 46.83 2.49 49.69
N GLY A 640 46.45 3.17 50.76
CA GLY A 640 46.92 4.50 51.05
C GLY A 640 47.21 4.64 52.53
N GLY A 641 48.47 4.86 52.88
CA GLY A 641 48.80 5.56 54.12
C GLY A 641 48.03 6.89 54.20
N PRO A 642 48.15 7.67 55.28
CA PRO A 642 47.30 8.83 55.55
C PRO A 642 47.23 9.93 54.46
N GLU A 643 47.95 9.82 53.34
CA GLU A 643 48.08 10.84 52.27
C GLU A 643 47.59 10.41 50.87
N ASP A 644 47.18 9.15 50.62
CA ASP A 644 46.79 8.67 49.26
C ASP A 644 45.29 8.31 49.19
N LEU A 645 44.44 9.33 49.09
CA LEU A 645 42.98 9.24 49.05
C LEU A 645 42.40 9.64 47.69
N SER A 646 43.26 9.92 46.71
CA SER A 646 42.84 10.34 45.36
C SER A 646 42.04 9.26 44.63
N ASP A 647 42.12 8.01 45.10
CA ASP A 647 41.63 6.85 44.35
C ASP A 647 40.31 6.30 44.93
N VAL A 648 39.82 6.83 46.07
CA VAL A 648 38.53 6.38 46.64
C VAL A 648 37.39 6.98 45.84
N ILE A 649 36.63 6.12 45.16
CA ILE A 649 35.56 6.50 44.26
C ILE A 649 34.22 6.32 44.97
N THR A 650 33.32 7.28 44.83
CA THR A 650 31.93 7.10 45.29
C THR A 650 31.16 6.38 44.20
N ILE A 651 30.48 5.28 44.56
CA ILE A 651 29.65 4.50 43.63
C ILE A 651 28.25 5.11 43.60
N ALA A 652 27.67 5.33 44.78
CA ALA A 652 26.30 5.77 44.92
C ALA A 652 26.07 6.46 46.26
N ARG A 653 25.05 7.31 46.31
CA ARG A 653 24.46 7.81 47.56
C ARG A 653 23.18 7.03 47.86
N LEU A 654 23.02 6.63 49.12
CA LEU A 654 21.76 6.06 49.61
C LEU A 654 21.08 7.12 50.45
N ASN A 655 19.89 7.55 50.04
CA ASN A 655 19.13 8.58 50.74
C ASN A 655 18.84 8.14 52.19
N GLY A 656 19.02 9.04 53.15
CA GLY A 656 19.04 8.69 54.57
C GLY A 656 20.29 7.86 54.94
N THR A 657 20.16 6.90 55.84
CA THR A 657 21.28 6.03 56.27
C THR A 657 20.80 4.60 56.51
N PRO A 658 20.35 3.88 55.46
CA PRO A 658 19.90 2.49 55.61
C PRO A 658 21.02 1.63 56.20
N ASN A 659 20.64 0.60 56.95
CA ASN A 659 21.58 -0.29 57.60
C ASN A 659 22.06 -1.38 56.64
N LEU A 660 22.89 -0.98 55.66
CA LEU A 660 23.45 -1.86 54.64
C LEU A 660 24.37 -2.92 55.27
N LEU A 661 24.11 -4.19 54.96
CA LEU A 661 24.87 -5.36 55.37
C LEU A 661 25.56 -6.01 54.17
N GLN A 662 26.48 -6.94 54.46
CA GLN A 662 27.15 -7.76 53.42
C GLN A 662 26.16 -8.60 52.62
N SER A 663 25.04 -9.02 53.23
CA SER A 663 23.97 -9.76 52.55
C SER A 663 23.28 -8.98 51.45
N ASP A 664 23.38 -7.65 51.51
CA ASP A 664 22.63 -6.75 50.65
C ASP A 664 23.44 -6.40 49.40
N ILE A 665 24.71 -6.85 49.33
CA ILE A 665 25.61 -6.65 48.20
C ILE A 665 25.94 -8.00 47.57
N LEU A 666 25.54 -8.20 46.33
CA LEU A 666 25.83 -9.40 45.54
C LEU A 666 26.84 -9.07 44.44
N ILE A 667 27.82 -9.96 44.27
CA ILE A 667 28.75 -9.88 43.15
C ILE A 667 28.15 -10.67 41.99
N ILE A 668 27.96 -10.00 40.84
CA ILE A 668 27.41 -10.57 39.61
C ILE A 668 28.43 -10.65 38.50
#